data_AF-A0A950ZQU9-F1
#
_entry.id   AF-A0A950ZQU9-F1
#
_cell.length_a   1.000
_cell.length_b   1.000
_cell.length_c   1.000
_cell.angle_alpha   90.00
_cell.angle_beta   90.00
_cell.angle_gamma   90.00
#
_symmetry.space_group_name_H-M   'P 1'
#
loop_
_entity.id
_entity.type
_entity.pdbx_description
1 polymer ?
#
loop_
_entity_poly.entity_id
_entity_poly.type
_entity_poly.pdbx_seq_one_letter_code
_entity_poly.pdbx_strand_id
1 'polypeptide(L)'
;PPVVPIAGAAGALAIAAGAGAFVLRRRQHLRPLSREPESDVVVTGGYAAAELTHAFTRGLQPGASDPVAAVVSQVRAFLHEYNLQQVGVVAVRHGRSSTTLTLSAGVSEQAVLVDLAPEIGARLDSQAEAYVTSDEDVLLRLVRTRKGRLLSTAEAERSAADLCVPLGALPDHQILSGAWPALGNLLIASHPGHGADVILTSLLATLAARCSPDQLRMWMVAEPRALPAPLGAMPHLQRTLDPSNTTELDRLLADLRHELDHRATETGGYPELVVVLAELTQLRERSAELELLMPHAAALGVRVIAATSMPTEAVQLPAVTQFATRMVLHMEDEALSVGMLGVADAAFLGGGGRLLLRIDNREPVELFGFQVTAEHLERLVRVMRTAYASAAPPAPSPAPVEPGGPIAEQTIDAAPSESQAEPERGAPQLPESSIDPAEQTGAGGPPLQVLCFGGPRVLYNGQQVWPGRARGDVKPWEFLLFLACQPIDGVARDQLVAALWPDSDVDKPAHRIRQLRYRLRKLLGEDKDAQQGDGIFGSARLRLDPAVIYSDAQEFLELVPSKRTAPAPPTLMIERLERARALYTGDLLEGPEARRYAWAEDRDGSGVTLREHFRRLYQSATLSLADLYAANDLLPPAIDAYRDLTEMDPGDERAWLALFRIHAGRGDRVALVREERRMRSKLRQLASDTEGKVVAGMDEPTRETALEFERLLKELDGSARQPAAV
;
A
#
# COMPACT_ATOMS: atom_id res chain seq x y z
N PRO A 1 -6.66 56.95 31.08
CA PRO A 1 -5.33 57.22 31.69
C PRO A 1 -5.44 57.50 33.19
N PRO A 2 -4.47 57.15 34.06
CA PRO A 2 -3.49 56.03 34.11
C PRO A 2 -3.91 54.97 35.18
N VAL A 3 -3.53 53.69 35.14
CA VAL A 3 -2.24 53.00 35.48
C VAL A 3 -1.90 52.95 36.99
N VAL A 4 -2.10 51.76 37.63
CA VAL A 4 -1.22 50.89 38.48
C VAL A 4 -0.27 51.59 39.51
N PRO A 5 0.11 51.08 40.73
CA PRO A 5 0.25 49.68 41.25
C PRO A 5 -0.28 49.48 42.72
N ILE A 6 -0.24 48.32 43.40
CA ILE A 6 0.90 47.70 44.12
C ILE A 6 0.42 46.40 44.81
N ALA A 7 1.26 45.36 44.70
CA ALA A 7 1.59 44.25 45.60
C ALA A 7 0.52 43.46 46.39
N GLY A 8 0.68 42.14 46.35
CA GLY A 8 0.11 41.21 47.33
C GLY A 8 0.55 39.78 47.02
N ALA A 9 1.79 39.45 47.35
CA ALA A 9 2.28 38.08 47.38
C ALA A 9 1.73 37.33 48.62
N ALA A 10 1.68 36.00 48.47
CA ALA A 10 1.53 34.95 49.48
C ALA A 10 0.11 34.49 49.82
N GLY A 11 -0.19 33.23 49.44
CA GLY A 11 -1.15 32.42 50.18
C GLY A 11 -1.78 31.26 49.42
N ALA A 12 -1.21 30.06 49.64
CA ALA A 12 -1.87 28.75 49.58
C ALA A 12 -1.99 28.01 48.24
N LEU A 13 -1.29 26.87 48.20
CA LEU A 13 -1.52 25.72 47.35
C LEU A 13 -3.00 25.37 47.25
N ALA A 14 -3.52 25.34 46.02
CA ALA A 14 -4.72 24.60 45.65
C ALA A 14 -4.35 23.66 44.49
N ILE A 15 -3.97 22.42 44.83
CA ILE A 15 -3.90 21.32 43.87
C ILE A 15 -5.32 20.72 43.82
N ALA A 16 -6.15 21.26 42.93
CA ALA A 16 -7.35 20.61 42.39
C ALA A 16 -7.88 21.43 41.22
N ALA A 17 -8.38 20.73 40.20
CA ALA A 17 -9.12 21.21 39.03
C ALA A 17 -8.30 21.59 37.79
N GLY A 18 -8.17 20.60 36.90
CA GLY A 18 -7.81 20.75 35.49
C GLY A 18 -8.33 19.59 34.63
N ALA A 19 -9.47 19.01 34.98
CA ALA A 19 -10.24 18.16 34.07
C ALA A 19 -10.92 19.07 33.06
N GLY A 20 -10.54 18.98 31.78
CA GLY A 20 -11.13 19.84 30.75
C GLY A 20 -10.38 19.91 29.43
N ALA A 21 -9.76 18.83 28.97
CA ALA A 21 -9.43 18.68 27.56
C ALA A 21 -10.27 17.53 27.00
N PHE A 22 -11.51 17.86 26.65
CA PHE A 22 -12.35 17.07 25.76
C PHE A 22 -11.63 17.05 24.39
N VAL A 23 -10.61 16.20 24.26
CA VAL A 23 -10.10 15.81 22.95
C VAL A 23 -11.21 14.97 22.35
N LEU A 24 -12.09 15.61 21.57
CA LEU A 24 -12.86 14.97 20.52
C LEU A 24 -11.86 14.39 19.51
N ARG A 25 -11.15 13.34 19.94
CA ARG A 25 -10.41 12.45 19.06
C ARG A 25 -11.52 11.82 18.25
N ARG A 26 -11.70 12.28 16.99
CA ARG A 26 -12.54 11.59 16.01
C ARG A 26 -12.14 10.13 16.09
N ARG A 27 -12.95 9.30 16.77
CA ARG A 27 -12.73 7.86 16.82
C ARG A 27 -12.82 7.42 15.37
N GLN A 28 -11.69 7.07 14.78
CA GLN A 28 -11.70 6.37 13.51
C GLN A 28 -12.51 5.11 13.78
N HIS A 29 -13.69 5.02 13.18
CA HIS A 29 -14.51 3.82 13.27
C HIS A 29 -13.64 2.68 12.73
N LEU A 30 -13.19 1.79 13.62
CA LEU A 30 -12.46 0.59 13.24
C LEU A 30 -13.35 -0.18 12.27
N ARG A 31 -12.94 -0.25 11.00
CA ARG A 31 -13.70 -0.97 9.97
C ARG A 31 -13.64 -2.47 10.26
N PRO A 32 -14.66 -3.27 9.93
CA PRO A 32 -14.57 -4.73 10.05
C PRO A 32 -13.33 -5.25 9.32
N LEU A 33 -12.56 -6.14 9.96
CA LEU A 33 -11.46 -6.82 9.27
C LEU A 33 -12.06 -7.83 8.30
N SER A 34 -11.59 -7.79 7.05
CA SER A 34 -11.93 -8.84 6.09
C SER A 34 -11.39 -10.17 6.58
N ARG A 35 -12.24 -11.20 6.62
CA ARG A 35 -11.80 -12.58 6.88
C ARG A 35 -11.35 -13.28 5.61
N GLU A 36 -11.67 -12.70 4.46
CA GLU A 36 -11.30 -13.21 3.15
C GLU A 36 -10.00 -12.57 2.66
N PRO A 37 -9.18 -13.31 1.88
CA PRO A 37 -7.99 -12.75 1.26
C PRO A 37 -8.36 -11.58 0.33
N GLU A 38 -7.48 -10.60 0.18
CA GLU A 38 -7.75 -9.40 -0.63
C GLU A 38 -7.92 -9.70 -2.13
N SER A 39 -7.46 -10.86 -2.58
CA SER A 39 -7.76 -11.39 -3.92
C SER A 39 -7.73 -12.91 -3.91
N ASP A 40 -8.21 -13.51 -5.01
CA ASP A 40 -8.13 -14.96 -5.25
C ASP A 40 -6.73 -15.43 -5.69
N VAL A 41 -5.72 -14.55 -5.67
CA VAL A 41 -4.37 -14.90 -6.10
C VAL A 41 -3.77 -15.95 -5.15
N VAL A 42 -3.31 -17.04 -5.75
CA VAL A 42 -2.61 -18.11 -5.03
C VAL A 42 -1.13 -17.81 -5.05
N VAL A 43 -0.51 -17.84 -3.87
CA VAL A 43 0.95 -17.68 -3.72
C VAL A 43 1.55 -19.04 -3.40
N THR A 44 2.60 -19.44 -4.11
CA THR A 44 3.31 -20.71 -3.90
C THR A 44 4.79 -20.54 -4.23
N GLY A 45 5.69 -20.95 -3.32
CA GLY A 45 7.14 -20.80 -3.51
C GLY A 45 7.60 -19.34 -3.67
N GLY A 46 6.88 -18.39 -3.05
CA GLY A 46 7.12 -16.96 -3.21
C GLY A 46 6.63 -16.35 -4.54
N TYR A 47 5.99 -17.12 -5.42
CA TYR A 47 5.40 -16.60 -6.66
C TYR A 47 3.88 -16.49 -6.55
N ALA A 48 3.33 -15.42 -7.10
CA ALA A 48 1.89 -15.26 -7.31
C ALA A 48 1.48 -15.89 -8.64
N ALA A 49 0.41 -16.70 -8.66
CA ALA A 49 -0.10 -17.27 -9.89
C ALA A 49 -0.74 -16.21 -10.79
N ALA A 50 -0.35 -16.16 -12.07
CA ALA A 50 -0.92 -15.24 -13.05
C ALA A 50 -2.01 -15.90 -13.91
N GLU A 51 -3.27 -15.51 -13.71
CA GLU A 51 -4.42 -15.99 -14.49
C GLU A 51 -4.66 -15.16 -15.76
N LEU A 52 -3.76 -15.28 -16.74
CA LEU A 52 -3.76 -14.38 -17.91
C LEU A 52 -4.80 -14.74 -18.99
N THR A 53 -5.14 -16.01 -19.17
CA THR A 53 -6.09 -16.41 -20.23
C THR A 53 -7.48 -15.81 -19.99
N HIS A 54 -7.95 -15.83 -18.74
CA HIS A 54 -9.26 -15.26 -18.41
C HIS A 54 -9.25 -13.73 -18.59
N ALA A 55 -8.18 -13.05 -18.15
CA ALA A 55 -8.00 -11.62 -18.37
C ALA A 55 -8.01 -11.25 -19.87
N PHE A 56 -7.29 -12.01 -20.71
CA PHE A 56 -7.26 -11.84 -22.16
C PHE A 56 -8.65 -12.01 -22.77
N THR A 57 -9.35 -13.12 -22.47
CA THR A 57 -10.68 -13.40 -23.04
C THR A 57 -11.72 -12.36 -22.63
N ARG A 58 -11.65 -11.82 -21.40
CA ARG A 58 -12.48 -10.70 -20.96
C ARG A 58 -12.16 -9.44 -21.75
N GLY A 59 -10.88 -9.17 -22.00
CA GLY A 59 -10.42 -8.02 -22.77
C GLY A 59 -10.90 -7.98 -24.22
N LEU A 60 -11.25 -9.14 -24.80
CA LEU A 60 -11.84 -9.28 -26.13
C LEU A 60 -13.34 -8.97 -26.18
N GLN A 61 -14.05 -8.96 -25.04
CA GLN A 61 -15.49 -8.72 -25.00
C GLN A 61 -15.79 -7.20 -25.03
N PRO A 62 -16.67 -6.73 -25.95
CA PRO A 62 -17.10 -5.33 -25.98
C PRO A 62 -17.75 -4.94 -24.64
N GLY A 63 -17.30 -3.82 -24.05
CA GLY A 63 -17.85 -3.28 -22.80
C GLY A 63 -17.36 -3.95 -21.50
N ALA A 64 -16.56 -5.01 -21.59
CA ALA A 64 -15.90 -5.58 -20.41
C ALA A 64 -14.71 -4.70 -20.00
N SER A 65 -14.85 -3.96 -18.90
CA SER A 65 -13.78 -3.12 -18.35
C SER A 65 -13.06 -3.82 -17.20
N ASP A 66 -11.72 -3.74 -17.20
CA ASP A 66 -10.92 -4.06 -16.03
C ASP A 66 -11.29 -3.04 -14.92
N PRO A 67 -11.71 -3.49 -13.72
CA PRO A 67 -12.10 -2.56 -12.65
C PRO A 67 -11.00 -1.56 -12.30
N VAL A 68 -9.72 -1.95 -12.39
CA VAL A 68 -8.59 -1.05 -12.14
C VAL A 68 -8.52 0.02 -13.23
N ALA A 69 -8.61 -0.38 -14.50
CA ALA A 69 -8.61 0.55 -15.62
C ALA A 69 -9.79 1.51 -15.54
N ALA A 70 -10.99 1.03 -15.21
CA ALA A 70 -12.18 1.87 -15.04
C ALA A 70 -12.00 2.96 -13.96
N VAL A 71 -11.44 2.59 -12.80
CA VAL A 71 -11.15 3.54 -11.72
C VAL A 71 -10.10 4.56 -12.18
N VAL A 72 -9.02 4.12 -12.83
CA VAL A 72 -7.95 5.00 -13.32
C VAL A 72 -8.48 6.00 -14.36
N SER A 73 -9.25 5.54 -15.35
CA SER A 73 -9.83 6.43 -16.37
C SER A 73 -10.79 7.46 -15.75
N GLN A 74 -11.61 7.06 -14.76
CA GLN A 74 -12.49 8.00 -14.05
C GLN A 74 -11.72 9.02 -13.20
N VAL A 75 -10.67 8.60 -12.50
CA VAL A 75 -9.80 9.51 -11.74
C VAL A 75 -9.09 10.47 -12.69
N ARG A 76 -8.53 10.00 -13.81
CA ARG A 76 -7.92 10.87 -14.83
C ARG A 76 -8.92 11.86 -15.42
N ALA A 77 -10.13 11.44 -15.73
CA ALA A 77 -11.18 12.32 -16.23
C ALA A 77 -11.52 13.41 -15.20
N PHE A 78 -11.60 13.06 -13.91
CA PHE A 78 -11.77 14.03 -12.83
C PHE A 78 -10.58 15.00 -12.75
N LEU A 79 -9.34 14.51 -12.78
CA LEU A 79 -8.14 15.36 -12.76
C LEU A 79 -8.14 16.35 -13.94
N HIS A 80 -8.54 15.89 -15.13
CA HIS A 80 -8.64 16.74 -16.31
C HIS A 80 -9.69 17.86 -16.13
N GLU A 81 -10.87 17.56 -15.59
CA GLU A 81 -11.93 18.53 -15.31
C GLU A 81 -11.49 19.64 -14.33
N TYR A 82 -10.63 19.31 -13.37
CA TYR A 82 -10.11 20.23 -12.37
C TYR A 82 -8.77 20.88 -12.77
N ASN A 83 -8.35 20.76 -14.04
CA ASN A 83 -7.07 21.28 -14.57
C ASN A 83 -5.81 20.72 -13.88
N LEU A 84 -5.89 19.51 -13.32
CA LEU A 84 -4.79 18.79 -12.67
C LEU A 84 -4.11 17.80 -13.62
N GLN A 85 -3.90 18.20 -14.88
CA GLN A 85 -3.38 17.32 -15.94
C GLN A 85 -1.92 16.89 -15.71
N GLN A 86 -1.17 17.64 -14.89
CA GLN A 86 0.21 17.31 -14.50
C GLN A 86 0.26 16.18 -13.45
N VAL A 87 -0.87 15.84 -12.82
CA VAL A 87 -0.94 14.75 -11.85
C VAL A 87 -0.91 13.42 -12.60
N GLY A 88 0.14 12.66 -12.35
CA GLY A 88 0.36 11.34 -12.93
C GLY A 88 -0.16 10.23 -12.01
N VAL A 89 -0.78 9.20 -12.58
CA VAL A 89 -0.99 7.94 -11.84
C VAL A 89 0.31 7.13 -11.94
N VAL A 90 0.86 6.73 -10.80
CA VAL A 90 2.13 5.97 -10.71
C VAL A 90 1.84 4.47 -10.58
N ALA A 91 1.00 4.13 -9.61
CA ALA A 91 0.66 2.74 -9.29
C ALA A 91 -0.74 2.62 -8.70
N VAL A 92 -1.30 1.42 -8.75
CA VAL A 92 -2.60 1.09 -8.16
C VAL A 92 -2.49 -0.21 -7.37
N ARG A 93 -2.87 -0.16 -6.10
CA ARG A 93 -3.09 -1.32 -5.23
C ARG A 93 -4.56 -1.66 -5.25
N HIS A 94 -4.90 -2.88 -5.66
CA HIS A 94 -6.30 -3.31 -5.78
C HIS A 94 -6.55 -4.59 -5.00
N GLY A 95 -7.55 -4.56 -4.12
CA GLY A 95 -8.07 -5.72 -3.41
C GLY A 95 -9.58 -5.61 -3.19
N ARG A 96 -10.14 -6.61 -2.50
CA ARG A 96 -11.56 -6.66 -2.14
C ARG A 96 -11.97 -5.52 -1.22
N SER A 97 -11.12 -5.16 -0.27
CA SER A 97 -11.48 -4.15 0.73
C SER A 97 -11.31 -2.72 0.23
N SER A 98 -10.34 -2.48 -0.66
CA SER A 98 -9.99 -1.14 -1.10
C SER A 98 -9.21 -1.11 -2.41
N THR A 99 -9.26 0.03 -3.08
CA THR A 99 -8.39 0.37 -4.22
C THR A 99 -7.65 1.66 -3.87
N THR A 100 -6.32 1.64 -3.91
CA THR A 100 -5.49 2.79 -3.56
C THR A 100 -4.60 3.17 -4.73
N LEU A 101 -4.70 4.41 -5.20
CA LEU A 101 -3.89 4.96 -6.28
C LEU A 101 -2.75 5.78 -5.69
N THR A 102 -1.54 5.61 -6.21
CA THR A 102 -0.41 6.51 -5.97
C THR A 102 -0.37 7.54 -7.09
N LEU A 103 -0.46 8.82 -6.73
CA LEU A 103 -0.50 9.95 -7.64
C LEU A 103 0.76 10.79 -7.45
N SER A 104 1.54 10.96 -8.52
CA SER A 104 2.65 11.92 -8.54
C SER A 104 2.08 13.32 -8.77
N ALA A 105 2.36 14.24 -7.84
CA ALA A 105 1.81 15.59 -7.87
C ALA A 105 2.85 16.58 -7.31
N GLY A 106 2.90 17.80 -7.84
CA GLY A 106 3.69 18.86 -7.26
C GLY A 106 3.12 19.33 -5.93
N VAL A 107 3.93 20.05 -5.15
CA VAL A 107 3.60 20.48 -3.78
C VAL A 107 2.28 21.27 -3.72
N SER A 108 2.02 22.10 -4.73
CA SER A 108 0.78 22.87 -4.81
C SER A 108 -0.44 22.00 -5.13
N GLU A 109 -0.30 21.00 -6.01
CA GLU A 109 -1.39 20.07 -6.32
C GLU A 109 -1.67 19.08 -5.19
N GLN A 110 -0.68 18.73 -4.36
CA GLN A 110 -0.84 17.79 -3.25
C GLN A 110 -1.94 18.21 -2.27
N ALA A 111 -1.92 19.47 -1.83
CA ALA A 111 -2.94 19.99 -0.91
C ALA A 111 -4.34 19.97 -1.54
N VAL A 112 -4.42 20.35 -2.82
CA VAL A 112 -5.67 20.35 -3.60
C VAL A 112 -6.25 18.93 -3.70
N LEU A 113 -5.41 17.93 -3.99
CA LEU A 113 -5.84 16.53 -4.09
C LEU A 113 -6.36 15.98 -2.76
N VAL A 114 -5.75 16.37 -1.64
CA VAL A 114 -6.23 15.97 -0.30
C VAL A 114 -7.61 16.55 -0.03
N ASP A 115 -7.82 17.82 -0.36
CA ASP A 115 -9.11 18.50 -0.16
C ASP A 115 -10.20 17.98 -1.11
N LEU A 116 -9.84 17.59 -2.34
CA LEU A 116 -10.77 17.06 -3.36
C LEU A 116 -11.11 15.57 -3.18
N ALA A 117 -10.45 14.84 -2.28
CA ALA A 117 -10.70 13.41 -2.10
C ALA A 117 -12.18 13.07 -1.87
N PRO A 118 -12.96 13.79 -1.03
CA PRO A 118 -14.40 13.51 -0.86
C PRO A 118 -15.21 13.68 -2.15
N GLU A 119 -14.84 14.63 -3.03
CA GLU A 119 -15.51 14.85 -4.32
C GLU A 119 -15.24 13.71 -5.31
N ILE A 120 -13.98 13.23 -5.34
CA ILE A 120 -13.61 12.02 -6.10
C ILE A 120 -14.41 10.82 -5.59
N GLY A 121 -14.52 10.66 -4.26
CA GLY A 121 -15.32 9.62 -3.63
C GLY A 121 -16.79 9.66 -4.05
N ALA A 122 -17.40 10.85 -4.01
CA ALA A 122 -18.78 11.06 -4.43
C ALA A 122 -19.02 10.70 -5.90
N ARG A 123 -18.10 11.05 -6.80
CA ARG A 123 -18.17 10.69 -8.23
C ARG A 123 -18.12 9.18 -8.46
N LEU A 124 -17.29 8.49 -7.69
CA LEU A 124 -17.07 7.05 -7.79
C LEU A 124 -18.06 6.20 -6.95
N ASP A 125 -19.05 6.83 -6.30
CA ASP A 125 -19.96 6.19 -5.33
C ASP A 125 -19.18 5.35 -4.30
N SER A 126 -18.13 5.98 -3.74
CA SER A 126 -17.17 5.37 -2.82
C SER A 126 -16.79 6.31 -1.68
N GLN A 127 -16.18 5.76 -0.63
CA GLN A 127 -15.52 6.58 0.39
C GLN A 127 -14.06 6.77 -0.02
N ALA A 128 -13.64 8.02 -0.12
CA ALA A 128 -12.30 8.39 -0.55
C ALA A 128 -11.57 9.17 0.55
N GLU A 129 -10.32 8.82 0.77
CA GLU A 129 -9.38 9.48 1.67
C GLU A 129 -8.07 9.69 0.92
N ALA A 130 -7.40 10.82 1.12
CA ALA A 130 -6.10 11.09 0.50
C ALA A 130 -5.08 11.62 1.51
N TYR A 131 -3.82 11.30 1.26
CA TYR A 131 -2.71 11.57 2.19
C TYR A 131 -1.39 11.69 1.42
N VAL A 132 -0.51 12.57 1.89
CA VAL A 132 0.80 12.83 1.28
C VAL A 132 1.84 11.91 1.92
N THR A 133 2.56 11.17 1.07
CA THR A 133 3.56 10.18 1.48
C THR A 133 4.93 10.77 1.82
N SER A 134 5.78 9.94 2.43
CA SER A 134 7.23 10.20 2.57
C SER A 134 7.94 10.52 1.25
N ASP A 135 7.50 9.93 0.13
CA ASP A 135 8.02 10.17 -1.23
C ASP A 135 7.40 11.41 -1.91
N GLU A 136 6.61 12.21 -1.19
CA GLU A 136 5.90 13.39 -1.70
C GLU A 136 4.85 13.08 -2.78
N ASP A 137 4.43 11.83 -2.92
CA ASP A 137 3.24 11.46 -3.68
C ASP A 137 1.95 11.66 -2.86
N VAL A 138 0.80 11.68 -3.54
CA VAL A 138 -0.52 11.59 -2.92
C VAL A 138 -1.07 10.18 -3.10
N LEU A 139 -1.36 9.51 -2.00
CA LEU A 139 -2.08 8.26 -2.01
C LEU A 139 -3.58 8.54 -1.86
N LEU A 140 -4.36 8.17 -2.87
CA LEU A 140 -5.81 8.25 -2.90
C LEU A 140 -6.40 6.86 -2.63
N ARG A 141 -7.01 6.67 -1.47
CA ARG A 141 -7.62 5.41 -1.04
C ARG A 141 -9.14 5.44 -1.20
N LEU A 142 -9.65 4.51 -1.99
CA LEU A 142 -11.07 4.30 -2.26
C LEU A 142 -11.56 3.02 -1.58
N VAL A 143 -12.67 3.11 -0.85
CA VAL A 143 -13.28 2.00 -0.11
C VAL A 143 -14.78 1.94 -0.42
N ARG A 144 -15.38 0.75 -0.39
CA ARG A 144 -16.80 0.51 -0.71
C ARG A 144 -17.19 0.95 -2.13
N THR A 145 -16.32 0.74 -3.11
CA THR A 145 -16.62 1.01 -4.52
C THR A 145 -17.75 0.11 -5.01
N ARG A 146 -18.93 0.69 -5.26
CA ARG A 146 -20.07 -0.06 -5.82
C ARG A 146 -19.84 -0.32 -7.31
N LYS A 147 -19.60 -1.59 -7.65
CA LYS A 147 -19.30 -2.05 -9.02
C LYS A 147 -20.34 -1.63 -10.06
N GLY A 148 -21.60 -1.44 -9.65
CA GLY A 148 -22.74 -1.15 -10.54
C GLY A 148 -22.67 0.15 -11.33
N ARG A 149 -21.76 1.09 -11.00
CA ARG A 149 -21.56 2.35 -11.76
C ARG A 149 -20.12 2.59 -12.24
N LEU A 150 -19.19 1.66 -11.97
CA LEU A 150 -17.85 1.70 -12.59
C LEU A 150 -17.90 1.42 -14.10
N LEU A 151 -19.05 0.94 -14.60
CA LEU A 151 -19.23 0.59 -16.00
C LEU A 151 -19.78 1.75 -16.83
N SER A 152 -19.01 2.03 -17.89
CA SER A 152 -19.34 2.67 -19.17
C SER A 152 -19.20 4.20 -19.29
N THR A 153 -18.18 4.61 -20.03
CA THR A 153 -18.41 5.13 -21.39
C THR A 153 -17.81 4.17 -22.41
N ALA A 154 -18.64 3.75 -23.35
CA ALA A 154 -18.24 3.06 -24.58
C ALA A 154 -17.14 3.86 -25.30
N GLU A 155 -16.21 3.14 -25.93
CA GLU A 155 -15.25 3.67 -26.90
C GLU A 155 -14.29 4.77 -26.40
N ALA A 156 -13.81 4.68 -25.15
CA ALA A 156 -12.49 5.26 -24.88
C ALA A 156 -11.47 4.37 -25.61
N GLU A 157 -10.90 4.87 -26.71
CA GLU A 157 -9.70 4.30 -27.30
C GLU A 157 -8.74 3.98 -26.15
N ARG A 158 -8.41 2.70 -25.94
CA ARG A 158 -7.48 2.29 -24.88
C ARG A 158 -6.13 2.92 -25.19
N SER A 159 -5.91 4.12 -24.68
CA SER A 159 -4.65 4.85 -24.78
C SER A 159 -3.61 4.18 -23.88
N ALA A 160 -2.35 4.19 -24.30
CA ALA A 160 -1.24 3.74 -23.47
C ALA A 160 -1.19 4.45 -22.11
N ALA A 161 -1.77 5.66 -22.01
CA ALA A 161 -1.90 6.43 -20.77
C ALA A 161 -2.78 5.77 -19.68
N ASP A 162 -3.72 4.90 -20.09
CA ASP A 162 -4.66 4.21 -19.21
C ASP A 162 -4.23 2.76 -18.91
N LEU A 163 -3.15 2.29 -19.56
CA LEU A 163 -2.63 0.94 -19.36
C LEU A 163 -2.02 0.82 -17.95
N CYS A 164 -2.66 0.01 -17.11
CA CYS A 164 -2.09 -0.47 -15.86
C CYS A 164 -1.66 -1.93 -16.02
N VAL A 165 -0.42 -2.22 -15.65
CA VAL A 165 0.21 -3.53 -15.76
C VAL A 165 0.35 -4.13 -14.37
N PRO A 166 -0.30 -5.26 -14.07
CA PRO A 166 -0.07 -6.01 -12.83
C PRO A 166 1.40 -6.45 -12.74
N LEU A 167 2.08 -6.12 -11.64
CA LEU A 167 3.51 -6.40 -11.44
C LEU A 167 3.75 -7.47 -10.37
N GLY A 168 2.82 -7.65 -9.43
CA GLY A 168 2.87 -8.71 -8.42
C GLY A 168 1.73 -8.60 -7.40
N ALA A 169 1.74 -9.51 -6.44
CA ALA A 169 0.85 -9.48 -5.29
C ALA A 169 1.60 -9.00 -4.04
N LEU A 170 0.96 -8.15 -3.23
CA LEU A 170 1.45 -7.73 -1.92
C LEU A 170 1.30 -8.86 -0.89
N PRO A 171 1.94 -8.75 0.28
CA PRO A 171 1.78 -9.72 1.36
C PRO A 171 0.35 -9.92 1.86
N ASP A 172 -0.52 -8.93 1.73
CA ASP A 172 -1.95 -9.03 2.03
C ASP A 172 -2.80 -9.56 0.85
N HIS A 173 -2.15 -10.00 -0.23
CA HIS A 173 -2.75 -10.50 -1.47
C HIS A 173 -3.43 -9.43 -2.33
N GLN A 174 -3.27 -8.13 -2.04
CA GLN A 174 -3.65 -7.09 -2.99
C GLN A 174 -2.76 -7.13 -4.24
N ILE A 175 -3.32 -6.86 -5.41
CA ILE A 175 -2.55 -6.78 -6.64
C ILE A 175 -1.98 -5.37 -6.79
N LEU A 176 -0.65 -5.26 -6.93
CA LEU A 176 0.01 -4.00 -7.26
C LEU A 176 0.21 -3.93 -8.78
N SER A 177 -0.37 -2.90 -9.39
CA SER A 177 -0.22 -2.58 -10.81
C SER A 177 0.53 -1.27 -10.99
N GLY A 178 1.47 -1.22 -11.93
CA GLY A 178 2.13 0.01 -12.33
C GLY A 178 1.43 0.66 -13.52
N ALA A 179 1.31 1.99 -13.50
CA ALA A 179 0.85 2.72 -14.67
C ALA A 179 1.95 2.73 -15.74
N TRP A 180 1.63 2.31 -16.96
CA TRP A 180 2.61 2.16 -18.04
C TRP A 180 3.45 3.41 -18.32
N PRO A 181 2.87 4.64 -18.29
CA PRO A 181 3.66 5.86 -18.43
C PRO A 181 4.73 6.02 -17.34
N ALA A 182 4.40 5.68 -16.09
CA ALA A 182 5.26 5.87 -14.92
C ALA A 182 6.36 4.80 -14.80
N LEU A 183 6.21 3.63 -15.43
CA LEU A 183 7.21 2.56 -15.35
C LEU A 183 8.50 2.89 -16.11
N GLY A 184 8.44 3.68 -17.19
CA GLY A 184 9.61 3.99 -18.01
C GLY A 184 10.35 2.73 -18.49
N ASN A 185 11.68 2.73 -18.39
CA ASN A 185 12.51 1.54 -18.62
C ASN A 185 12.57 0.69 -17.35
N LEU A 186 12.46 -0.63 -17.51
CA LEU A 186 12.37 -1.58 -16.39
C LEU A 186 13.53 -2.58 -16.39
N LEU A 187 14.20 -2.72 -15.24
CA LEU A 187 15.24 -3.73 -15.01
C LEU A 187 14.74 -4.82 -14.06
N ILE A 188 14.93 -6.09 -14.42
CA ILE A 188 14.69 -7.25 -13.57
C ILE A 188 16.06 -7.83 -13.20
N ALA A 189 16.38 -7.92 -11.92
CA ALA A 189 17.67 -8.42 -11.46
C ALA A 189 17.50 -9.56 -10.46
N SER A 190 18.25 -10.64 -10.64
CA SER A 190 18.29 -11.77 -9.72
C SER A 190 19.71 -12.34 -9.60
N HIS A 191 19.98 -13.07 -8.53
CA HIS A 191 21.14 -13.99 -8.51
C HIS A 191 20.91 -15.16 -9.50
N PRO A 192 21.96 -15.79 -10.08
CA PRO A 192 21.80 -16.88 -11.02
C PRO A 192 20.87 -18.00 -10.52
N GLY A 193 19.85 -18.35 -11.30
CA GLY A 193 18.88 -19.39 -10.95
C GLY A 193 17.72 -18.96 -10.04
N HIS A 194 17.62 -17.67 -9.68
CA HIS A 194 16.56 -17.15 -8.80
C HIS A 194 15.35 -16.56 -9.55
N GLY A 195 15.22 -16.78 -10.87
CA GLY A 195 13.95 -16.58 -11.57
C GLY A 195 13.70 -15.21 -12.21
N ALA A 196 14.75 -14.43 -12.55
CA ALA A 196 14.57 -13.22 -13.37
C ALA A 196 13.87 -13.51 -14.71
N ASP A 197 14.18 -14.64 -15.34
CA ASP A 197 13.53 -15.17 -16.54
C ASP A 197 12.04 -15.47 -16.33
N VAL A 198 11.68 -16.00 -15.16
CA VAL A 198 10.28 -16.26 -14.77
C VAL A 198 9.49 -14.96 -14.63
N ILE A 199 10.06 -13.95 -13.96
CA ILE A 199 9.42 -12.64 -13.81
C ILE A 199 9.31 -11.93 -15.18
N LEU A 200 10.38 -11.97 -15.99
CA LEU A 200 10.38 -11.39 -17.33
C LEU A 200 9.31 -12.03 -18.20
N THR A 201 9.26 -13.36 -18.25
CA THR A 201 8.26 -14.13 -18.99
C THR A 201 6.84 -13.72 -18.58
N SER A 202 6.59 -13.63 -17.28
CA SER A 202 5.27 -13.31 -16.73
C SER A 202 4.86 -11.86 -17.04
N LEU A 203 5.81 -10.92 -16.99
CA LEU A 203 5.58 -9.53 -17.37
C LEU A 203 5.23 -9.40 -18.87
N LEU A 204 6.00 -10.05 -19.75
CA LEU A 204 5.75 -10.03 -21.19
C LEU A 204 4.40 -10.66 -21.54
N ALA A 205 4.07 -11.79 -20.93
CA ALA A 205 2.77 -12.44 -21.10
C ALA A 205 1.62 -11.55 -20.59
N THR A 206 1.83 -10.82 -19.48
CA THR A 206 0.83 -9.90 -18.92
C THR A 206 0.57 -8.71 -19.85
N LEU A 207 1.62 -8.14 -20.46
CA LEU A 207 1.51 -7.09 -21.46
C LEU A 207 0.76 -7.58 -22.71
N ALA A 208 1.18 -8.73 -23.24
CA ALA A 208 0.58 -9.32 -24.44
C ALA A 208 -0.89 -9.72 -24.22
N ALA A 209 -1.29 -10.07 -22.99
CA ALA A 209 -2.68 -10.36 -22.65
C ALA A 209 -3.58 -9.11 -22.54
N ARG A 210 -3.00 -7.90 -22.43
CA ARG A 210 -3.74 -6.64 -22.20
C ARG A 210 -3.73 -5.71 -23.42
N CYS A 211 -2.71 -5.81 -24.26
CA CYS A 211 -2.55 -5.01 -25.47
C CYS A 211 -2.76 -5.88 -26.71
N SER A 212 -3.36 -5.32 -27.77
CA SER A 212 -3.36 -5.98 -29.09
C SER A 212 -2.02 -5.77 -29.83
N PRO A 213 -1.71 -6.58 -30.86
CA PRO A 213 -0.51 -6.37 -31.69
C PRO A 213 -0.45 -5.00 -32.38
N ASP A 214 -1.62 -4.39 -32.63
CA ASP A 214 -1.72 -3.04 -33.19
C ASP A 214 -1.44 -1.94 -32.17
N GLN A 215 -1.39 -2.28 -30.88
CA GLN A 215 -1.08 -1.37 -29.78
C GLN A 215 0.33 -1.59 -29.22
N LEU A 216 0.88 -2.81 -29.33
CA LEU A 216 2.16 -3.19 -28.74
C LEU A 216 2.96 -4.10 -29.68
N ARG A 217 4.20 -3.69 -29.96
CA ARG A 217 5.21 -4.44 -30.70
C ARG A 217 6.37 -4.80 -29.78
N MET A 218 6.98 -5.97 -30.01
CA MET A 218 8.14 -6.43 -29.25
C MET A 218 9.32 -6.76 -30.17
N TRP A 219 10.51 -6.29 -29.79
CA TRP A 219 11.80 -6.76 -30.30
C TRP A 219 12.53 -7.47 -29.17
N MET A 220 13.02 -8.69 -29.41
CA MET A 220 13.61 -9.52 -28.37
C MET A 220 15.05 -9.88 -28.70
N VAL A 221 15.96 -9.61 -27.77
CA VAL A 221 17.34 -10.12 -27.77
C VAL A 221 17.42 -11.21 -26.71
N ALA A 222 17.58 -12.46 -27.15
CA ALA A 222 17.63 -13.61 -26.26
C ALA A 222 18.43 -14.75 -26.89
N GLU A 223 19.24 -15.43 -26.08
CA GLU A 223 19.83 -16.70 -26.50
C GLU A 223 18.74 -17.74 -26.78
N PRO A 224 19.00 -18.70 -27.69
CA PRO A 224 18.11 -19.84 -27.87
C PRO A 224 17.84 -20.54 -26.54
N ARG A 225 16.57 -20.65 -26.15
CA ARG A 225 16.07 -21.27 -24.91
C ARG A 225 16.32 -20.48 -23.61
N ALA A 226 16.87 -19.27 -23.67
CA ALA A 226 16.93 -18.40 -22.48
C ALA A 226 15.54 -18.04 -21.95
N LEU A 227 14.55 -18.00 -22.84
CA LEU A 227 13.14 -17.80 -22.50
C LEU A 227 12.27 -18.94 -23.03
N PRO A 228 11.08 -19.17 -22.44
CA PRO A 228 10.16 -20.22 -22.89
C PRO A 228 9.76 -20.07 -24.35
N ALA A 229 9.83 -21.19 -25.10
CA ALA A 229 9.51 -21.23 -26.53
C ALA A 229 8.14 -20.62 -26.93
N PRO A 230 7.06 -20.73 -26.11
CA PRO A 230 5.78 -20.10 -26.46
C PRO A 230 5.87 -18.57 -26.66
N LEU A 231 6.81 -17.87 -26.00
CA LEU A 231 6.99 -16.43 -26.20
C LEU A 231 7.40 -16.11 -27.64
N GLY A 232 8.20 -16.99 -28.27
CA GLY A 232 8.62 -16.86 -29.66
C GLY A 232 7.48 -16.95 -30.68
N ALA A 233 6.30 -17.43 -30.26
CA ALA A 233 5.12 -17.57 -31.10
C ALA A 233 4.04 -16.50 -30.80
N MET A 234 4.36 -15.47 -29.99
CA MET A 234 3.43 -14.39 -29.68
C MET A 234 3.18 -13.49 -30.92
N PRO A 235 1.91 -13.12 -31.21
CA PRO A 235 1.58 -12.22 -32.32
C PRO A 235 2.25 -10.84 -32.25
N HIS A 236 2.60 -10.38 -31.05
CA HIS A 236 3.27 -9.10 -30.77
C HIS A 236 4.76 -9.09 -31.12
N LEU A 237 5.38 -10.27 -31.22
CA LEU A 237 6.81 -10.42 -31.43
C LEU A 237 7.15 -10.25 -32.91
N GLN A 238 7.83 -9.15 -33.25
CA GLN A 238 8.20 -8.85 -34.64
C GLN A 238 9.57 -9.39 -35.01
N ARG A 239 10.50 -9.38 -34.05
CA ARG A 239 11.91 -9.72 -34.28
C ARG A 239 12.47 -10.44 -33.06
N THR A 240 13.26 -11.48 -33.29
CA THR A 240 14.09 -12.15 -32.30
C THR A 240 15.51 -12.16 -32.81
N LEU A 241 16.45 -11.67 -32.01
CA LEU A 241 17.86 -11.57 -32.37
C LEU A 241 18.70 -12.42 -31.44
N ASP A 242 19.69 -13.10 -32.02
CA ASP A 242 20.68 -13.88 -31.27
C ASP A 242 21.77 -12.93 -30.74
N PRO A 243 21.99 -12.84 -29.43
CA PRO A 243 23.00 -11.97 -28.84
C PRO A 243 24.43 -12.31 -29.25
N SER A 244 24.70 -13.52 -29.76
CA SER A 244 26.02 -13.88 -30.31
C SER A 244 26.32 -13.21 -31.66
N ASN A 245 25.30 -12.70 -32.35
CA ASN A 245 25.45 -12.03 -33.64
C ASN A 245 25.63 -10.52 -33.46
N THR A 246 26.87 -10.09 -33.26
CA THR A 246 27.22 -8.68 -33.03
C THR A 246 26.75 -7.73 -34.14
N THR A 247 26.73 -8.18 -35.40
CA THR A 247 26.27 -7.36 -36.51
C THR A 247 24.76 -7.11 -36.47
N GLU A 248 23.98 -8.09 -36.00
CA GLU A 248 22.54 -7.92 -35.77
C GLU A 248 22.25 -6.99 -34.59
N LEU A 249 23.06 -7.05 -33.52
CA LEU A 249 22.96 -6.13 -32.39
C LEU A 249 23.29 -4.69 -32.77
N ASP A 250 24.32 -4.46 -33.58
CA ASP A 250 24.68 -3.11 -34.05
C ASP A 250 23.56 -2.55 -34.96
N ARG A 251 22.94 -3.39 -35.80
CA ARG A 251 21.76 -3.00 -36.59
C ARG A 251 20.54 -2.71 -35.71
N LEU A 252 20.31 -3.48 -34.65
CA LEU A 252 19.20 -3.26 -33.72
C LEU A 252 19.27 -1.85 -33.10
N LEU A 253 20.45 -1.42 -32.65
CA LEU A 253 20.62 -0.10 -32.05
C LEU A 253 20.49 1.02 -33.08
N ALA A 254 20.99 0.81 -34.30
CA ALA A 254 20.79 1.74 -35.41
C ALA A 254 19.30 1.88 -35.76
N ASP A 255 18.56 0.77 -35.83
CA ASP A 255 17.12 0.73 -36.08
C ASP A 255 16.34 1.39 -34.94
N LEU A 256 16.75 1.15 -33.69
CA LEU A 256 16.16 1.78 -32.50
C LEU A 256 16.33 3.30 -32.55
N ARG A 257 17.54 3.80 -32.87
CA ARG A 257 17.78 5.23 -33.04
C ARG A 257 16.91 5.81 -34.15
N HIS A 258 16.83 5.12 -35.30
CA HIS A 258 16.00 5.58 -36.41
C HIS A 258 14.51 5.63 -36.04
N GLU A 259 14.00 4.64 -35.32
CA GLU A 259 12.63 4.64 -34.80
C GLU A 259 12.39 5.82 -33.86
N LEU A 260 13.33 6.12 -32.95
CA LEU A 260 13.23 7.26 -32.04
C LEU A 260 13.23 8.60 -32.80
N ASP A 261 14.14 8.78 -33.75
CA ASP A 261 14.22 9.99 -34.58
C ASP A 261 12.95 10.19 -35.42
N HIS A 262 12.39 9.10 -35.96
CA HIS A 262 11.14 9.13 -36.71
C HIS A 262 9.97 9.56 -35.83
N ARG A 263 9.81 8.95 -34.64
CA ARG A 263 8.73 9.31 -33.71
C ARG A 263 8.86 10.70 -33.10
N ALA A 264 10.07 11.25 -33.03
CA ALA A 264 10.29 12.62 -32.57
C ALA A 264 9.83 13.66 -33.59
N THR A 265 9.79 13.30 -34.89
CA THR A 265 9.44 14.22 -35.99
C THR A 265 7.99 14.07 -36.45
N GLU A 266 7.44 12.86 -36.42
CA GLU A 266 6.06 12.60 -36.81
C GLU A 266 5.11 12.57 -35.60
N THR A 267 4.03 13.35 -35.67
CA THR A 267 2.93 13.31 -34.69
C THR A 267 1.91 12.27 -35.12
N GLY A 268 2.07 11.04 -34.63
CA GLY A 268 1.20 9.91 -34.95
C GLY A 268 1.05 8.94 -33.77
N GLY A 269 -0.08 8.24 -33.72
CA GLY A 269 -0.33 7.18 -32.73
C GLY A 269 0.43 5.91 -33.10
N TYR A 270 1.74 5.86 -32.81
CA TYR A 270 2.52 4.64 -33.00
C TYR A 270 2.16 3.59 -31.94
N PRO A 271 2.11 2.30 -32.31
CA PRO A 271 2.12 1.24 -31.31
C PRO A 271 3.35 1.36 -30.41
N GLU A 272 3.13 1.12 -29.13
CA GLU A 272 4.17 0.98 -28.13
C GLU A 272 5.20 -0.05 -28.60
N LEU A 273 6.48 0.30 -28.52
CA LEU A 273 7.58 -0.61 -28.85
C LEU A 273 8.31 -0.98 -27.57
N VAL A 274 8.34 -2.28 -27.26
CA VAL A 274 9.11 -2.81 -26.14
C VAL A 274 10.33 -3.55 -26.68
N VAL A 275 11.52 -3.07 -26.33
CA VAL A 275 12.78 -3.76 -26.57
C VAL A 275 13.08 -4.62 -25.35
N VAL A 276 13.08 -5.93 -25.54
CA VAL A 276 13.28 -6.94 -24.51
C VAL A 276 14.71 -7.47 -24.58
N LEU A 277 15.42 -7.36 -23.47
CA LEU A 277 16.78 -7.91 -23.30
C LEU A 277 16.72 -9.03 -22.25
N ALA A 278 16.86 -10.29 -22.68
CA ALA A 278 16.79 -11.43 -21.76
C ALA A 278 17.97 -11.46 -20.77
N GLU A 279 19.14 -10.97 -21.19
CA GLU A 279 20.31 -10.80 -20.32
C GLU A 279 21.05 -9.50 -20.69
N LEU A 280 20.98 -8.49 -19.83
CA LEU A 280 21.54 -7.16 -20.07
C LEU A 280 23.06 -7.20 -20.31
N THR A 281 23.78 -8.10 -19.65
CA THR A 281 25.24 -8.18 -19.76
C THR A 281 25.72 -8.61 -21.14
N GLN A 282 24.85 -9.22 -21.96
CA GLN A 282 25.15 -9.54 -23.35
C GLN A 282 25.35 -8.28 -24.21
N LEU A 283 24.79 -7.13 -23.80
CA LEU A 283 25.01 -5.84 -24.46
C LEU A 283 26.16 -5.03 -23.86
N ARG A 284 27.06 -5.63 -23.07
CA ARG A 284 28.18 -4.94 -22.39
C ARG A 284 28.93 -3.96 -23.30
N GLU A 285 29.34 -4.41 -24.48
CA GLU A 285 30.12 -3.58 -25.43
C GLU A 285 29.34 -2.39 -26.00
N ARG A 286 28.00 -2.47 -26.02
CA ARG A 286 27.11 -1.40 -26.52
C ARG A 286 26.35 -0.69 -25.41
N SER A 287 26.66 -0.96 -24.14
CA SER A 287 25.91 -0.41 -23.02
C SER A 287 25.95 1.12 -22.98
N ALA A 288 27.05 1.74 -23.42
CA ALA A 288 27.14 3.20 -23.49
C ALA A 288 26.19 3.76 -24.56
N GLU A 289 26.09 3.13 -25.73
CA GLU A 289 25.13 3.56 -26.77
C GLU A 289 23.68 3.41 -26.29
N LEU A 290 23.36 2.30 -25.63
CA LEU A 290 22.04 2.08 -25.05
C LEU A 290 21.70 3.14 -23.98
N GLU A 291 22.68 3.51 -23.13
CA GLU A 291 22.53 4.57 -22.13
C GLU A 291 22.13 5.91 -22.76
N LEU A 292 22.71 6.27 -23.91
CA LEU A 292 22.38 7.51 -24.61
C LEU A 292 20.97 7.52 -25.22
N LEU A 293 20.45 6.37 -25.65
CA LEU A 293 19.16 6.27 -26.34
C LEU A 293 17.94 6.26 -25.39
N MET A 294 18.11 5.71 -24.18
CA MET A 294 17.00 5.45 -23.25
C MET A 294 16.29 6.68 -22.63
N PRO A 295 16.92 7.83 -22.34
CA PRO A 295 16.30 8.92 -21.57
C PRO A 295 15.01 9.48 -22.18
N HIS A 296 14.91 9.55 -23.51
CA HIS A 296 13.73 10.10 -24.20
C HIS A 296 12.82 9.03 -24.79
N ALA A 297 13.26 7.76 -24.77
CA ALA A 297 12.56 6.66 -25.44
C ALA A 297 11.13 6.49 -24.93
N ALA A 298 10.94 6.51 -23.60
CA ALA A 298 9.64 6.25 -22.99
C ALA A 298 8.57 7.31 -23.35
N ALA A 299 8.99 8.57 -23.53
CA ALA A 299 8.11 9.66 -23.97
C ALA A 299 7.67 9.50 -25.43
N LEU A 300 8.47 8.80 -26.24
CA LEU A 300 8.19 8.46 -27.64
C LEU A 300 7.51 7.09 -27.78
N GLY A 301 7.03 6.49 -26.69
CA GLY A 301 6.36 5.17 -26.71
C GLY A 301 7.30 4.00 -27.01
N VAL A 302 8.59 4.15 -26.70
CA VAL A 302 9.61 3.10 -26.80
C VAL A 302 10.18 2.81 -25.42
N ARG A 303 10.14 1.56 -24.97
CA ARG A 303 10.63 1.19 -23.62
C ARG A 303 11.56 0.00 -23.69
N VAL A 304 12.58 0.02 -22.83
CA VAL A 304 13.50 -1.11 -22.66
C VAL A 304 13.11 -1.88 -21.41
N ILE A 305 12.87 -3.18 -21.56
CA ILE A 305 12.72 -4.12 -20.46
C ILE A 305 13.93 -5.06 -20.50
N ALA A 306 14.77 -5.00 -19.48
CA ALA A 306 15.96 -5.81 -19.39
C ALA A 306 15.88 -6.74 -18.19
N ALA A 307 16.37 -7.97 -18.33
CA ALA A 307 16.64 -8.87 -17.22
C ALA A 307 18.15 -9.11 -17.07
N THR A 308 18.59 -9.47 -15.87
CA THR A 308 19.94 -9.97 -15.64
C THR A 308 19.96 -10.99 -14.51
N SER A 309 20.69 -12.07 -14.77
CA SER A 309 21.08 -13.08 -13.79
C SER A 309 22.50 -12.86 -13.27
N MET A 310 23.23 -11.88 -13.82
CA MET A 310 24.63 -11.58 -13.48
C MET A 310 24.76 -10.16 -12.89
N PRO A 311 24.21 -9.90 -11.69
CA PRO A 311 24.13 -8.56 -11.12
C PRO A 311 25.49 -7.91 -10.88
N THR A 312 26.52 -8.69 -10.54
CA THR A 312 27.90 -8.22 -10.34
C THR A 312 28.51 -7.63 -11.61
N GLU A 313 28.15 -8.18 -12.76
CA GLU A 313 28.57 -7.68 -14.07
C GLU A 313 27.69 -6.53 -14.53
N ALA A 314 26.39 -6.64 -14.32
CA ALA A 314 25.41 -5.65 -14.74
C ALA A 314 25.61 -4.31 -14.04
N VAL A 315 25.91 -4.28 -12.74
CA VAL A 315 26.10 -3.03 -11.97
C VAL A 315 27.21 -2.13 -12.54
N GLN A 316 28.17 -2.71 -13.28
CA GLN A 316 29.27 -1.97 -13.92
C GLN A 316 28.88 -1.37 -15.28
N LEU A 317 27.70 -1.68 -15.80
CA LEU A 317 27.23 -1.22 -17.09
C LEU A 317 26.64 0.19 -16.98
N PRO A 318 27.07 1.14 -17.83
CA PRO A 318 26.55 2.51 -17.80
C PRO A 318 25.02 2.59 -17.93
N ALA A 319 24.42 1.72 -18.75
CA ALA A 319 22.98 1.68 -19.01
C ALA A 319 22.14 1.37 -17.77
N VAL A 320 22.68 0.72 -16.72
CA VAL A 320 21.88 0.35 -15.53
C VAL A 320 21.28 1.57 -14.82
N THR A 321 21.95 2.73 -14.92
CA THR A 321 21.48 3.99 -14.30
C THR A 321 20.18 4.51 -14.91
N GLN A 322 19.88 4.14 -16.16
CA GLN A 322 18.70 4.61 -16.90
C GLN A 322 17.42 3.82 -16.60
N PHE A 323 17.53 2.76 -15.81
CA PHE A 323 16.39 1.98 -15.32
C PHE A 323 15.95 2.54 -13.96
N ALA A 324 15.08 3.55 -13.99
CA ALA A 324 14.51 4.12 -12.76
C ALA A 324 13.52 3.14 -12.09
N THR A 325 12.87 2.28 -12.88
CA THR A 325 12.03 1.20 -12.39
C THR A 325 12.80 -0.11 -12.35
N ARG A 326 12.80 -0.77 -11.19
CA ARG A 326 13.61 -1.97 -10.95
C ARG A 326 12.82 -3.01 -10.15
N MET A 327 12.87 -4.26 -10.59
CA MET A 327 12.36 -5.44 -9.90
C MET A 327 13.56 -6.30 -9.49
N VAL A 328 13.93 -6.25 -8.21
CA VAL A 328 15.15 -6.90 -7.72
C VAL A 328 14.77 -8.03 -6.77
N LEU A 329 15.11 -9.26 -7.15
CA LEU A 329 14.93 -10.46 -6.34
C LEU A 329 16.05 -10.56 -5.29
N HIS A 330 16.11 -11.66 -4.55
CA HIS A 330 17.17 -11.91 -3.56
C HIS A 330 18.57 -11.66 -4.13
N MET A 331 19.34 -10.81 -3.45
CA MET A 331 20.74 -10.50 -3.75
C MET A 331 21.67 -11.16 -2.73
N GLU A 332 22.87 -11.53 -3.17
CA GLU A 332 23.86 -12.22 -2.32
C GLU A 332 24.36 -11.31 -1.17
N ASP A 333 24.57 -10.04 -1.46
CA ASP A 333 25.09 -9.07 -0.50
C ASP A 333 24.47 -7.67 -0.63
N GLU A 334 24.74 -6.86 0.39
CA GLU A 334 24.25 -5.49 0.52
C GLU A 334 24.80 -4.57 -0.59
N ALA A 335 26.02 -4.78 -1.07
CA ALA A 335 26.64 -3.92 -2.08
C ALA A 335 25.98 -4.11 -3.45
N LEU A 336 25.72 -5.36 -3.84
CA LEU A 336 24.97 -5.70 -5.04
C LEU A 336 23.53 -5.21 -4.95
N SER A 337 22.88 -5.35 -3.79
CA SER A 337 21.55 -4.78 -3.59
C SER A 337 21.55 -3.26 -3.76
N VAL A 338 22.51 -2.52 -3.20
CA VAL A 338 22.61 -1.06 -3.40
C VAL A 338 22.87 -0.72 -4.87
N GLY A 339 23.73 -1.47 -5.56
CA GLY A 339 23.97 -1.24 -6.98
C GLY A 339 22.73 -1.46 -7.86
N MET A 340 22.02 -2.57 -7.62
CA MET A 340 20.89 -2.98 -8.46
C MET A 340 19.57 -2.35 -8.05
N LEU A 341 19.28 -2.16 -6.76
CA LEU A 341 18.02 -1.59 -6.27
C LEU A 341 18.17 -0.13 -5.81
N GLY A 342 19.36 0.27 -5.36
CA GLY A 342 19.65 1.57 -4.73
C GLY A 342 19.47 1.60 -3.21
N VAL A 343 19.02 0.50 -2.61
CA VAL A 343 19.01 0.25 -1.16
C VAL A 343 19.45 -1.19 -0.92
N ALA A 344 19.78 -1.57 0.31
CA ALA A 344 20.32 -2.91 0.55
C ALA A 344 19.30 -3.97 0.98
N ASP A 345 18.01 -3.62 0.97
CA ASP A 345 16.92 -4.51 1.38
C ASP A 345 16.83 -5.81 0.57
N ALA A 346 17.28 -5.84 -0.70
CA ALA A 346 17.23 -7.06 -1.51
C ALA A 346 18.20 -8.15 -1.01
N ALA A 347 19.26 -7.77 -0.27
CA ALA A 347 20.13 -8.72 0.42
C ALA A 347 19.42 -9.44 1.58
N PHE A 348 18.33 -8.84 2.08
CA PHE A 348 17.48 -9.37 3.12
C PHE A 348 16.12 -9.83 2.61
N LEU A 349 15.92 -9.94 1.30
CA LEU A 349 14.75 -10.61 0.77
C LEU A 349 14.80 -12.11 1.09
N GLY A 350 13.62 -12.71 1.20
CA GLY A 350 13.52 -14.15 1.11
C GLY A 350 13.90 -14.67 -0.28
N GLY A 351 14.06 -15.98 -0.41
CA GLY A 351 14.22 -16.65 -1.69
C GLY A 351 12.92 -16.78 -2.48
N GLY A 352 12.96 -17.56 -3.56
CA GLY A 352 11.81 -17.81 -4.44
C GLY A 352 11.41 -16.57 -5.25
N GLY A 353 10.11 -16.43 -5.50
CA GLY A 353 9.55 -15.34 -6.32
C GLY A 353 9.39 -13.98 -5.64
N ARG A 354 9.92 -13.81 -4.43
CA ARG A 354 9.87 -12.54 -3.71
C ARG A 354 10.81 -11.52 -4.35
N LEU A 355 10.33 -10.30 -4.51
CA LEU A 355 11.10 -9.20 -5.12
C LEU A 355 10.77 -7.87 -4.47
N LEU A 356 11.69 -6.92 -4.59
CA LEU A 356 11.47 -5.51 -4.31
C LEU A 356 11.24 -4.78 -5.63
N LEU A 357 10.06 -4.20 -5.77
CA LEU A 357 9.71 -3.31 -6.86
C LEU A 357 9.98 -1.87 -6.43
N ARG A 358 10.84 -1.19 -7.18
CA ARG A 358 11.09 0.24 -7.09
C ARG A 358 10.57 0.89 -8.36
N ILE A 359 9.56 1.75 -8.29
CA ILE A 359 9.05 2.48 -9.46
C ILE A 359 9.62 3.90 -9.43
N ASP A 360 10.26 4.31 -10.52
CA ASP A 360 10.77 5.68 -10.69
C ASP A 360 11.51 6.20 -9.43
N ASN A 361 12.46 5.40 -8.95
CA ASN A 361 13.29 5.69 -7.78
C ASN A 361 12.58 5.93 -6.43
N ARG A 362 11.28 5.65 -6.31
CA ARG A 362 10.52 5.71 -5.04
C ARG A 362 10.98 4.66 -4.03
N GLU A 363 10.38 4.64 -2.85
CA GLU A 363 10.63 3.63 -1.82
C GLU A 363 10.28 2.22 -2.34
N PRO A 364 11.19 1.21 -2.25
CA PRO A 364 10.90 -0.12 -2.75
C PRO A 364 9.80 -0.85 -1.96
N VAL A 365 8.93 -1.55 -2.68
CA VAL A 365 7.81 -2.33 -2.13
C VAL A 365 8.06 -3.83 -2.35
N GLU A 366 7.91 -4.63 -1.30
CA GLU A 366 8.03 -6.09 -1.39
C GLU A 366 6.78 -6.70 -2.04
N LEU A 367 6.98 -7.59 -3.00
CA LEU A 367 5.94 -8.30 -3.73
C LEU A 367 6.28 -9.78 -3.88
N PHE A 368 5.23 -10.60 -4.01
CA PHE A 368 5.28 -11.87 -4.70
C PHE A 368 5.20 -11.61 -6.21
N GLY A 369 6.28 -11.88 -6.92
CA GLY A 369 6.34 -11.75 -8.37
C GLY A 369 5.42 -12.75 -9.06
N PHE A 370 4.85 -12.36 -10.19
CA PHE A 370 3.98 -13.26 -10.94
C PHE A 370 4.75 -14.40 -11.60
N GLN A 371 4.12 -15.57 -11.65
CA GLN A 371 4.57 -16.72 -12.42
C GLN A 371 3.43 -17.24 -13.30
N VAL A 372 3.72 -17.37 -14.59
CA VAL A 372 2.90 -18.09 -15.56
C VAL A 372 3.51 -19.46 -15.78
N THR A 373 2.75 -20.53 -15.54
CA THR A 373 3.22 -21.89 -15.84
C THR A 373 3.36 -22.09 -17.35
N ALA A 374 4.25 -23.00 -17.77
CA ALA A 374 4.45 -23.30 -19.19
C ALA A 374 3.13 -23.68 -19.90
N GLU A 375 2.29 -24.50 -19.26
CA GLU A 375 0.97 -24.89 -19.79
C GLU A 375 0.04 -23.68 -19.97
N HIS A 376 -0.03 -22.79 -18.97
CA HIS A 376 -0.86 -21.58 -19.06
C HIS A 376 -0.35 -20.62 -20.14
N LEU A 377 0.97 -20.51 -20.30
CA LEU A 377 1.57 -19.70 -21.35
C LEU A 377 1.27 -20.24 -22.75
N GLU A 378 1.44 -21.55 -22.96
CA GLU A 378 1.06 -22.21 -24.23
C GLU A 378 -0.41 -22.01 -24.56
N ARG A 379 -1.28 -22.16 -23.54
CA ARG A 379 -2.71 -21.91 -23.68
C ARG A 379 -3.00 -20.48 -24.09
N LEU A 380 -2.40 -19.50 -23.41
CA LEU A 380 -2.57 -18.07 -23.73
C LEU A 380 -2.18 -17.80 -25.18
N VAL A 381 -0.97 -18.19 -25.60
CA VAL A 381 -0.46 -17.94 -26.96
C VAL A 381 -1.34 -18.59 -28.03
N ARG A 382 -1.80 -19.82 -27.80
CA ARG A 382 -2.73 -20.52 -28.71
C ARG A 382 -4.05 -19.77 -28.86
N VAL A 383 -4.63 -19.28 -27.77
CA VAL A 383 -5.88 -18.52 -27.78
C VAL A 383 -5.68 -17.18 -28.52
N MET A 384 -4.56 -16.48 -28.24
CA MET A 384 -4.22 -15.21 -28.91
C MET A 384 -4.05 -15.38 -30.42
N ARG A 385 -3.30 -16.40 -30.86
CA ARG A 385 -3.12 -16.67 -32.30
C ARG A 385 -4.44 -16.92 -33.00
N THR A 386 -5.36 -17.64 -32.36
CA THR A 386 -6.70 -17.89 -32.92
C THR A 386 -7.51 -16.60 -33.03
N ALA A 387 -7.48 -15.77 -31.99
CA ALA A 387 -8.19 -14.49 -31.95
C ALA A 387 -7.69 -13.51 -33.03
N TYR A 388 -6.37 -13.34 -33.15
CA TYR A 388 -5.78 -12.37 -34.08
C TYR A 388 -5.63 -12.89 -35.51
N ALA A 389 -5.54 -14.21 -35.74
CA ALA A 389 -5.56 -14.75 -37.10
C ALA A 389 -6.90 -14.51 -37.83
N SER A 390 -7.99 -14.34 -37.08
CA SER A 390 -9.33 -14.06 -37.62
C SER A 390 -9.55 -12.59 -37.98
N ALA A 391 -8.60 -11.69 -37.64
CA ALA A 391 -8.69 -10.24 -37.78
C ALA A 391 -7.87 -9.68 -38.96
N ALA A 392 -7.64 -10.47 -40.03
CA ALA A 392 -6.93 -9.99 -41.21
C ALA A 392 -7.65 -8.75 -41.81
N PRO A 393 -6.92 -7.69 -42.21
CA PRO A 393 -7.55 -6.44 -42.61
C PRO A 393 -8.32 -6.58 -43.94
N PRO A 394 -9.46 -5.88 -44.13
CA PRO A 394 -10.01 -5.68 -45.46
C PRO A 394 -9.00 -4.88 -46.30
N ALA A 395 -8.87 -5.27 -47.58
CA ALA A 395 -7.95 -4.64 -48.53
C ALA A 395 -8.11 -3.11 -48.55
N PRO A 396 -7.01 -2.33 -48.72
CA PRO A 396 -7.09 -0.89 -48.77
C PRO A 396 -7.92 -0.45 -49.98
N SER A 397 -8.98 0.32 -49.73
CA SER A 397 -9.71 1.03 -50.77
C SER A 397 -8.84 2.18 -51.30
N PRO A 398 -8.80 2.43 -52.62
CA PRO A 398 -7.85 3.35 -53.22
C PRO A 398 -8.11 4.80 -52.81
N ALA A 399 -7.03 5.54 -52.52
CA ALA A 399 -7.04 6.94 -52.14
C ALA A 399 -7.66 7.85 -53.21
N PRO A 400 -8.36 8.94 -52.83
CA PRO A 400 -8.79 9.97 -53.79
C PRO A 400 -7.60 10.82 -54.22
N VAL A 401 -7.57 11.10 -55.52
CA VAL A 401 -6.60 11.94 -56.23
C VAL A 401 -6.76 13.43 -55.85
N GLU A 402 -5.68 14.09 -55.47
CA GLU A 402 -5.61 15.55 -55.41
C GLU A 402 -5.54 16.19 -56.81
N PRO A 403 -6.20 17.32 -57.05
CA PRO A 403 -5.81 18.26 -58.10
C PRO A 403 -5.08 19.47 -57.51
N GLY A 404 -3.99 19.86 -58.17
CA GLY A 404 -3.01 20.82 -57.67
C GLY A 404 -3.35 22.31 -57.83
N GLY A 405 -2.47 23.11 -57.23
CA GLY A 405 -2.01 24.39 -57.80
C GLY A 405 -2.53 25.69 -57.16
N PRO A 406 -1.74 26.78 -57.23
CA PRO A 406 -1.29 27.51 -56.04
C PRO A 406 -1.77 28.98 -55.97
N ILE A 407 -1.74 29.61 -54.78
CA ILE A 407 -1.73 31.07 -54.63
C ILE A 407 -0.74 31.50 -53.52
N ALA A 408 -0.07 32.61 -53.85
CA ALA A 408 1.13 33.22 -53.31
C ALA A 408 1.14 33.71 -51.85
N GLU A 409 2.37 33.77 -51.34
CA GLU A 409 2.88 34.46 -50.15
C GLU A 409 2.46 35.94 -50.06
N GLN A 410 2.25 36.43 -48.83
CA GLN A 410 2.72 37.75 -48.43
C GLN A 410 3.23 37.76 -46.98
N THR A 411 4.50 38.12 -46.90
CA THR A 411 5.41 38.42 -45.80
C THR A 411 4.96 39.59 -44.92
N ILE A 412 5.16 39.53 -43.59
CA ILE A 412 5.56 40.69 -42.78
C ILE A 412 6.56 40.27 -41.68
N ASP A 413 7.80 40.68 -41.92
CA ASP A 413 8.86 41.17 -41.01
C ASP A 413 9.01 40.64 -39.57
N ALA A 414 10.20 40.08 -39.34
CA ALA A 414 10.85 40.03 -38.04
C ALA A 414 12.28 40.55 -38.18
N ALA A 415 12.67 41.50 -37.33
CA ALA A 415 14.08 41.84 -37.09
C ALA A 415 14.25 42.42 -35.68
N PRO A 416 15.46 42.32 -35.09
CA PRO A 416 15.65 41.93 -33.70
C PRO A 416 16.27 43.06 -32.85
N SER A 417 16.39 42.86 -31.53
CA SER A 417 17.45 43.49 -30.75
C SER A 417 17.75 42.74 -29.46
N GLU A 418 19.06 42.58 -29.23
CA GLU A 418 19.71 41.94 -28.10
C GLU A 418 19.72 42.83 -26.84
N SER A 419 20.00 42.15 -25.72
CA SER A 419 21.07 42.48 -24.77
C SER A 419 20.72 42.98 -23.36
N GLN A 420 21.25 42.21 -22.41
CA GLN A 420 21.90 42.60 -21.15
C GLN A 420 21.03 43.06 -19.97
N ALA A 421 21.08 42.27 -18.89
CA ALA A 421 20.88 42.74 -17.53
C ALA A 421 21.81 42.00 -16.57
N GLU A 422 22.61 42.77 -15.85
CA GLU A 422 23.32 42.41 -14.61
C GLU A 422 23.26 43.67 -13.70
N PRO A 423 23.57 43.58 -12.39
CA PRO A 423 22.62 43.33 -11.30
C PRO A 423 22.49 44.55 -10.35
N GLU A 424 21.53 44.56 -9.41
CA GLU A 424 21.76 44.99 -8.00
C GLU A 424 20.54 44.84 -7.05
N ARG A 425 20.80 44.10 -5.96
CA ARG A 425 20.43 44.30 -4.53
C ARG A 425 19.16 45.08 -4.12
N GLY A 426 18.37 44.45 -3.24
CA GLY A 426 18.07 45.06 -1.92
C GLY A 426 16.63 44.95 -1.35
N ALA A 427 16.45 43.97 -0.44
CA ALA A 427 15.56 43.95 0.75
C ALA A 427 14.02 43.97 0.57
N PRO A 428 13.20 43.58 1.60
CA PRO A 428 13.50 42.94 2.89
C PRO A 428 12.70 41.62 3.14
N GLN A 429 13.31 40.70 3.90
CA GLN A 429 12.63 39.59 4.57
C GLN A 429 12.03 40.06 5.90
N LEU A 430 10.91 39.45 6.32
CA LEU A 430 10.42 39.20 7.71
C LEU A 430 8.93 38.74 7.63
N PRO A 431 8.41 37.92 8.57
CA PRO A 431 8.92 36.65 9.07
C PRO A 431 7.89 35.50 8.91
N GLU A 432 8.38 34.28 8.76
CA GLU A 432 7.61 33.04 8.93
C GLU A 432 7.14 32.93 10.38
N SER A 433 5.82 32.84 10.59
CA SER A 433 5.24 32.47 11.87
C SER A 433 5.22 30.95 12.00
N SER A 434 6.35 30.39 12.43
CA SER A 434 6.45 29.05 13.00
C SER A 434 5.72 29.04 14.34
N ILE A 435 4.67 28.22 14.44
CA ILE A 435 3.99 27.91 15.69
C ILE A 435 4.84 26.84 16.38
N ASP A 436 5.68 27.25 17.33
CA ASP A 436 6.25 26.36 18.33
C ASP A 436 5.12 25.86 19.26
N PRO A 437 5.20 24.60 19.67
CA PRO A 437 5.20 24.35 21.11
C PRO A 437 6.28 23.34 21.47
N ALA A 438 7.42 23.85 21.91
CA ALA A 438 8.39 23.08 22.69
C ALA A 438 8.68 23.84 23.99
N GLU A 439 7.72 23.82 24.90
CA GLU A 439 8.01 24.01 26.31
C GLU A 439 8.54 22.69 26.88
N GLN A 440 9.68 22.80 27.54
CA GLN A 440 10.51 21.72 28.07
C GLN A 440 9.74 20.79 29.02
N THR A 441 10.01 19.49 28.91
CA THR A 441 10.15 18.61 30.08
C THR A 441 10.95 17.36 29.70
N GLY A 442 12.20 17.29 30.17
CA GLY A 442 12.84 16.01 30.41
C GLY A 442 12.17 15.35 31.61
N ALA A 443 11.57 14.18 31.42
CA ALA A 443 11.10 13.30 32.48
C ALA A 443 11.03 11.83 32.01
N GLY A 444 12.17 11.14 32.08
CA GLY A 444 12.28 9.73 32.47
C GLY A 444 11.56 8.63 31.67
N GLY A 445 11.40 8.75 30.34
CA GLY A 445 10.94 7.66 29.48
C GLY A 445 12.09 7.07 28.64
N PRO A 446 11.94 5.83 28.12
CA PRO A 446 12.89 5.26 27.16
C PRO A 446 13.02 6.19 25.93
N PRO A 447 14.25 6.40 25.42
CA PRO A 447 14.51 7.33 24.31
C PRO A 447 13.83 6.90 23.01
N LEU A 448 13.67 5.59 22.77
CA LEU A 448 12.98 5.05 21.60
C LEU A 448 11.54 4.67 21.95
N GLN A 449 10.60 5.08 21.11
CA GLN A 449 9.19 4.70 21.21
C GLN A 449 8.73 4.10 19.88
N VAL A 450 8.23 2.87 19.93
CA VAL A 450 7.67 2.15 18.77
C VAL A 450 6.16 2.11 18.94
N LEU A 451 5.45 2.86 18.10
CA LEU A 451 4.00 2.95 18.09
C LEU A 451 3.46 2.06 16.96
N CYS A 452 2.73 1.01 17.33
CA CYS A 452 2.27 -0.04 16.44
C CYS A 452 0.77 0.05 16.15
N PHE A 453 -0.04 0.68 17.01
CA PHE A 453 -1.48 0.79 16.78
C PHE A 453 -1.81 1.93 15.81
N GLY A 454 -2.45 1.60 14.69
CA GLY A 454 -2.59 2.49 13.56
C GLY A 454 -1.29 2.62 12.77
N GLY A 455 -1.07 3.80 12.18
CA GLY A 455 0.05 4.04 11.27
C GLY A 455 1.36 3.92 12.05
N PRO A 456 2.22 2.93 11.73
CA PRO A 456 3.34 2.59 12.59
C PRO A 456 4.38 3.70 12.56
N ARG A 457 4.91 4.04 13.73
CA ARG A 457 5.85 5.15 13.91
C ARG A 457 6.94 4.78 14.90
N VAL A 458 8.16 5.22 14.63
CA VAL A 458 9.26 5.17 15.58
C VAL A 458 9.69 6.59 15.92
N LEU A 459 9.68 6.91 17.20
CA LEU A 459 10.13 8.19 17.73
C LEU A 459 11.44 8.00 18.49
N TYR A 460 12.37 8.94 18.34
CA TYR A 460 13.59 9.06 19.14
C TYR A 460 13.57 10.39 19.89
N ASN A 461 13.57 10.35 21.22
CA ASN A 461 13.41 11.53 22.09
C ASN A 461 12.25 12.43 21.68
N GLY A 462 11.11 11.81 21.31
CA GLY A 462 9.89 12.49 20.86
C GLY A 462 9.88 12.92 19.39
N GLN A 463 10.99 12.83 18.66
CA GLN A 463 11.04 13.16 17.24
C GLN A 463 10.82 11.92 16.37
N GLN A 464 9.93 11.99 15.38
CA GLN A 464 9.70 10.87 14.47
C GLN A 464 10.93 10.61 13.59
N VAL A 465 11.51 9.42 13.73
CA VAL A 465 12.64 8.95 12.91
C VAL A 465 12.20 7.97 11.82
N TRP A 466 11.04 7.32 12.00
CA TRP A 466 10.43 6.46 10.99
C TRP A 466 8.89 6.51 11.06
N PRO A 467 8.17 6.52 9.92
CA PRO A 467 8.68 6.73 8.57
C PRO A 467 9.34 8.11 8.43
N GLY A 468 10.45 8.18 7.70
CA GLY A 468 11.24 9.39 7.49
C GLY A 468 11.17 9.88 6.05
N ARG A 469 11.60 11.12 5.79
CA ARG A 469 11.68 11.70 4.42
C ARG A 469 12.84 11.15 3.59
N ALA A 470 13.83 10.55 4.22
CA ALA A 470 15.00 10.00 3.52
C ALA A 470 14.70 8.58 3.03
N ARG A 471 14.86 8.37 1.72
CA ARG A 471 14.83 7.03 1.10
C ARG A 471 15.96 6.19 1.69
N GLY A 472 15.67 4.98 2.18
CA GLY A 472 16.65 4.15 2.87
C GLY A 472 16.17 2.73 3.15
N ASP A 473 17.00 1.97 3.87
CA ASP A 473 16.71 0.57 4.20
C ASP A 473 15.47 0.45 5.08
N VAL A 474 14.60 -0.49 4.73
CA VAL A 474 13.32 -0.73 5.39
C VAL A 474 13.42 -1.93 6.31
N LYS A 475 14.17 -2.98 5.92
CA LYS A 475 14.21 -4.25 6.66
C LYS A 475 14.62 -4.08 8.13
N PRO A 476 15.56 -3.17 8.50
CA PRO A 476 15.88 -2.92 9.92
C PRO A 476 14.67 -2.42 10.73
N TRP A 477 13.79 -1.60 10.13
CA TRP A 477 12.58 -1.11 10.79
C TRP A 477 11.52 -2.20 10.90
N GLU A 478 11.34 -3.02 9.87
CA GLU A 478 10.47 -4.21 9.94
C GLU A 478 10.90 -5.14 11.09
N PHE A 479 12.21 -5.37 11.24
CA PHE A 479 12.74 -6.16 12.34
C PHE A 479 12.38 -5.59 13.72
N LEU A 480 12.51 -4.27 13.90
CA LEU A 480 12.14 -3.60 15.15
C LEU A 480 10.62 -3.69 15.41
N LEU A 481 9.79 -3.44 14.39
CA LEU A 481 8.32 -3.52 14.49
C LEU A 481 7.86 -4.94 14.82
N PHE A 482 8.48 -5.96 14.20
CA PHE A 482 8.19 -7.34 14.52
C PHE A 482 8.41 -7.61 16.01
N LEU A 483 9.59 -7.26 16.55
CA LEU A 483 9.90 -7.44 17.97
C LEU A 483 8.96 -6.66 18.90
N ALA A 484 8.59 -5.43 18.52
CA ALA A 484 7.66 -4.59 19.26
C ALA A 484 6.24 -5.19 19.33
N CYS A 485 5.85 -6.00 18.34
CA CYS A 485 4.56 -6.69 18.35
C CYS A 485 4.58 -8.04 19.12
N GLN A 486 5.75 -8.48 19.62
CA GLN A 486 5.88 -9.73 20.39
C GLN A 486 5.76 -9.49 21.90
N PRO A 487 5.41 -10.52 22.70
CA PRO A 487 5.44 -10.44 24.16
C PRO A 487 6.80 -9.98 24.71
N ILE A 488 6.80 -9.30 25.86
CA ILE A 488 8.01 -8.74 26.49
C ILE A 488 9.09 -9.78 26.84
N ASP A 489 8.68 -11.05 27.04
CA ASP A 489 9.58 -12.18 27.28
C ASP A 489 10.49 -12.47 26.06
N GLY A 490 10.11 -11.97 24.88
CA GLY A 490 10.86 -12.08 23.64
C GLY A 490 10.48 -13.28 22.76
N VAL A 491 11.08 -13.30 21.58
CA VAL A 491 10.80 -14.25 20.50
C VAL A 491 11.97 -15.18 20.24
N ALA A 492 11.70 -16.46 20.01
CA ALA A 492 12.75 -17.41 19.65
C ALA A 492 13.36 -17.03 18.29
N ARG A 493 14.67 -17.26 18.13
CA ARG A 493 15.38 -16.94 16.87
C ARG A 493 14.71 -17.60 15.65
N ASP A 494 14.29 -18.84 15.77
CA ASP A 494 13.71 -19.58 14.64
C ASP A 494 12.35 -19.00 14.23
N GLN A 495 11.55 -18.53 15.20
CA GLN A 495 10.29 -17.84 14.94
C GLN A 495 10.52 -16.46 14.28
N LEU A 496 11.56 -15.73 14.71
CA LEU A 496 11.97 -14.48 14.06
C LEU A 496 12.39 -14.72 12.61
N VAL A 497 13.17 -15.77 12.35
CA VAL A 497 13.64 -16.11 11.00
C VAL A 497 12.46 -16.50 10.11
N ALA A 498 11.56 -17.34 10.60
CA ALA A 498 10.35 -17.73 9.87
C ALA A 498 9.44 -16.54 9.55
N ALA A 499 9.38 -15.52 10.42
CA ALA A 499 8.58 -14.32 10.22
C ALA A 499 9.17 -13.34 9.20
N LEU A 500 10.49 -13.07 9.26
CA LEU A 500 11.13 -12.08 8.39
C LEU A 500 11.57 -12.64 7.03
N TRP A 501 11.87 -13.94 6.97
CA TRP A 501 12.27 -14.67 5.76
C TRP A 501 11.46 -15.97 5.60
N PRO A 502 10.11 -15.88 5.54
CA PRO A 502 9.30 -17.02 5.12
C PRO A 502 9.79 -17.58 3.78
N ASP A 503 9.70 -18.90 3.62
CA ASP A 503 10.07 -19.63 2.40
C ASP A 503 11.58 -19.65 2.05
N SER A 504 12.45 -19.28 2.98
CA SER A 504 13.90 -19.17 2.73
C SER A 504 14.73 -20.12 3.59
N ASP A 505 15.58 -20.92 2.96
CA ASP A 505 16.66 -21.64 3.65
C ASP A 505 17.77 -20.65 4.01
N VAL A 506 17.66 -20.02 5.18
CA VAL A 506 18.65 -19.04 5.65
C VAL A 506 19.87 -19.77 6.20
N ASP A 507 20.98 -19.78 5.45
CA ASP A 507 22.23 -20.45 5.86
C ASP A 507 22.84 -19.90 7.17
N LYS A 508 22.78 -18.58 7.37
CA LYS A 508 23.46 -17.88 8.50
C LYS A 508 22.54 -16.87 9.19
N PRO A 509 21.47 -17.32 9.88
CA PRO A 509 20.46 -16.42 10.45
C PRO A 509 21.05 -15.48 11.51
N ALA A 510 21.97 -15.97 12.34
CA ALA A 510 22.64 -15.15 13.34
C ALA A 510 23.50 -14.02 12.73
N HIS A 511 24.06 -14.22 11.53
CA HIS A 511 24.81 -13.18 10.84
C HIS A 511 23.88 -12.10 10.30
N ARG A 512 22.79 -12.49 9.61
CA ARG A 512 21.77 -11.55 9.10
C ARG A 512 21.16 -10.69 10.22
N ILE A 513 20.83 -11.30 11.35
CA ILE A 513 20.32 -10.58 12.53
C ILE A 513 21.34 -9.54 13.03
N ARG A 514 22.64 -9.88 13.08
CA ARG A 514 23.69 -8.92 13.46
C ARG A 514 23.81 -7.75 12.47
N GLN A 515 23.65 -8.01 11.17
CA GLN A 515 23.65 -6.96 10.14
C GLN A 515 22.45 -6.02 10.31
N LEU A 516 21.24 -6.55 10.50
CA LEU A 516 20.04 -5.73 10.77
C LEU A 516 20.20 -4.87 12.02
N ARG A 517 20.74 -5.45 13.10
CA ARG A 517 21.06 -4.73 14.34
C ARG A 517 22.08 -3.61 14.14
N TYR A 518 23.15 -3.88 13.38
CA TYR A 518 24.15 -2.86 13.05
C TYR A 518 23.54 -1.70 12.24
N ARG A 519 22.73 -2.02 11.23
CA ARG A 519 22.06 -1.01 10.41
C ARG A 519 21.05 -0.19 11.19
N LEU A 520 20.27 -0.82 12.06
CA LEU A 520 19.35 -0.11 12.94
C LEU A 520 20.10 0.93 13.79
N ARG A 521 21.28 0.59 14.34
CA ARG A 521 22.13 1.56 15.06
C ARG A 521 22.55 2.72 14.17
N LYS A 522 22.95 2.44 12.93
CA LYS A 522 23.36 3.49 11.98
C LYS A 522 22.20 4.41 11.61
N LEU A 523 21.01 3.85 11.38
CA LEU A 523 19.78 4.60 11.07
C LEU A 523 19.33 5.48 12.24
N LEU A 524 19.59 5.05 13.47
CA LEU A 524 19.36 5.84 14.68
C LEU A 524 20.44 6.91 14.93
N GLY A 525 21.53 6.87 14.16
CA GLY A 525 22.70 7.75 14.25
C GLY A 525 23.72 7.22 15.25
N GLU A 526 24.90 6.79 14.77
CA GLU A 526 26.00 6.29 15.62
C GLU A 526 26.46 7.33 16.69
N ASP A 527 26.12 8.61 16.51
CA ASP A 527 26.45 9.73 17.41
C ASP A 527 25.38 10.06 18.48
N LYS A 528 24.19 9.45 18.46
CA LYS A 528 23.09 9.83 19.38
C LYS A 528 23.12 9.14 20.76
N ASP A 529 24.31 8.89 21.32
CA ASP A 529 24.63 8.14 22.56
C ASP A 529 25.02 6.67 22.33
N ALA A 530 26.26 6.46 21.90
CA ALA A 530 26.92 5.15 21.75
C ALA A 530 26.95 4.27 23.03
N GLN A 531 26.45 4.75 24.18
CA GLN A 531 26.38 4.00 25.43
C GLN A 531 25.12 3.12 25.59
N GLN A 532 24.03 3.34 24.84
CA GLN A 532 22.76 2.62 25.04
C GLN A 532 22.49 1.45 24.08
N GLY A 533 23.38 1.18 23.12
CA GLY A 533 23.21 0.06 22.17
C GLY A 533 21.97 0.22 21.29
N ASP A 534 21.52 -0.87 20.65
CA ASP A 534 20.28 -0.88 19.85
C ASP A 534 19.03 -1.23 20.66
N GLY A 535 19.13 -1.32 22.00
CA GLY A 535 18.02 -1.74 22.87
C GLY A 535 17.51 -3.17 22.63
N ILE A 536 18.26 -4.03 21.92
CA ILE A 536 17.85 -5.42 21.63
C ILE A 536 18.77 -6.41 22.35
N PHE A 537 18.20 -7.26 23.19
CA PHE A 537 18.93 -8.25 23.97
C PHE A 537 18.67 -9.69 23.56
N GLY A 538 19.62 -10.55 23.94
CA GLY A 538 19.53 -11.99 23.80
C GLY A 538 20.02 -12.51 22.45
N SER A 539 20.50 -13.75 22.45
CA SER A 539 20.98 -14.43 21.24
C SER A 539 20.03 -15.54 20.81
N ALA A 540 19.57 -16.40 21.73
CA ALA A 540 18.62 -17.48 21.44
C ALA A 540 17.16 -16.99 21.40
N ARG A 541 16.81 -16.08 22.32
CA ARG A 541 15.53 -15.39 22.36
C ARG A 541 15.80 -13.89 22.35
N LEU A 542 15.24 -13.18 21.37
CA LEU A 542 15.43 -11.75 21.20
C LEU A 542 14.29 -10.99 21.87
N ARG A 543 14.62 -9.93 22.61
CA ARG A 543 13.66 -9.05 23.29
C ARG A 543 14.12 -7.61 23.25
N LEU A 544 13.18 -6.69 23.39
CA LEU A 544 13.45 -5.26 23.57
C LEU A 544 13.84 -4.99 25.03
N ASP A 545 14.75 -4.03 25.24
CA ASP A 545 15.03 -3.44 26.54
C ASP A 545 13.99 -2.36 26.84
N PRO A 546 13.08 -2.55 27.81
CA PRO A 546 12.07 -1.54 28.14
C PRO A 546 12.67 -0.23 28.67
N ALA A 547 13.93 -0.24 29.13
CA ALA A 547 14.63 0.97 29.55
C ALA A 547 15.12 1.81 28.35
N VAL A 548 15.28 1.20 27.17
CA VAL A 548 15.77 1.87 25.96
C VAL A 548 14.65 2.05 24.93
N ILE A 549 13.78 1.05 24.77
CA ILE A 549 12.72 0.99 23.77
C ILE A 549 11.39 0.71 24.44
N TYR A 550 10.46 1.65 24.30
CA TYR A 550 9.05 1.46 24.59
C TYR A 550 8.30 0.92 23.36
N SER A 551 7.35 0.02 23.60
CA SER A 551 6.37 -0.40 22.60
C SER A 551 4.96 -0.35 23.18
N ASP A 552 4.06 0.35 22.48
CA ASP A 552 2.63 0.42 22.83
C ASP A 552 1.94 -0.96 22.74
N ALA A 553 2.33 -1.78 21.77
CA ALA A 553 1.83 -3.15 21.61
C ALA A 553 2.28 -4.05 22.77
N GLN A 554 3.53 -3.95 23.24
CA GLN A 554 3.98 -4.68 24.43
C GLN A 554 3.27 -4.22 25.69
N GLU A 555 3.14 -2.90 25.91
CA GLU A 555 2.38 -2.37 27.04
C GLU A 555 0.93 -2.87 27.00
N PHE A 556 0.30 -2.86 25.83
CA PHE A 556 -1.06 -3.39 25.65
C PHE A 556 -1.16 -4.87 26.02
N LEU A 557 -0.23 -5.71 25.56
CA LEU A 557 -0.20 -7.14 25.89
C LEU A 557 -0.01 -7.41 27.40
N GLU A 558 0.73 -6.55 28.11
CA GLU A 558 0.88 -6.65 29.57
C GLU A 558 -0.36 -6.18 30.33
N LEU A 559 -1.08 -5.18 29.81
CA LEU A 559 -2.30 -4.65 30.43
C LEU A 559 -3.49 -5.60 30.27
N VAL A 560 -3.61 -6.27 29.13
CA VAL A 560 -4.69 -7.22 28.85
C VAL A 560 -4.42 -8.55 29.57
N PRO A 561 -5.36 -9.06 30.39
CA PRO A 561 -5.14 -10.32 31.12
C PRO A 561 -5.06 -11.54 30.18
N SER A 562 -3.85 -12.05 29.95
CA SER A 562 -3.62 -13.23 29.09
C SER A 562 -3.75 -14.58 29.82
N LYS A 563 -3.71 -14.57 31.16
CA LYS A 563 -3.84 -15.76 32.03
C LYS A 563 -4.67 -15.40 33.24
N ARG A 564 -5.35 -16.39 33.84
CA ARG A 564 -6.05 -16.26 35.14
C ARG A 564 -5.03 -15.95 36.25
N THR A 565 -4.57 -14.71 36.33
CA THR A 565 -3.81 -14.19 37.46
C THR A 565 -4.76 -14.05 38.65
N ALA A 566 -4.20 -13.96 39.87
CA ALA A 566 -5.00 -13.66 41.06
C ALA A 566 -5.87 -12.41 40.80
N PRO A 567 -7.14 -12.40 41.23
CA PRO A 567 -8.06 -11.30 40.95
C PRO A 567 -7.49 -9.99 41.50
N ALA A 568 -7.17 -9.06 40.60
CA ALA A 568 -6.82 -7.70 40.98
C ALA A 568 -8.06 -6.97 41.52
N PRO A 569 -7.89 -5.96 42.39
CA PRO A 569 -9.00 -5.09 42.79
C PRO A 569 -9.71 -4.49 41.56
N PRO A 570 -11.05 -4.36 41.56
CA PRO A 570 -11.80 -3.83 40.43
C PRO A 570 -11.30 -2.46 39.95
N THR A 571 -10.90 -1.57 40.87
CA THR A 571 -10.37 -0.24 40.55
C THR A 571 -9.08 -0.32 39.73
N LEU A 572 -8.11 -1.14 40.16
CA LEU A 572 -6.86 -1.35 39.43
C LEU A 572 -7.12 -1.99 38.06
N MET A 573 -8.10 -2.89 37.96
CA MET A 573 -8.46 -3.52 36.68
C MET A 573 -9.10 -2.50 35.73
N ILE A 574 -9.97 -1.62 36.22
CA ILE A 574 -10.55 -0.52 35.44
C ILE A 574 -9.44 0.37 34.89
N GLU A 575 -8.52 0.85 35.74
CA GLU A 575 -7.38 1.70 35.32
C GLU A 575 -6.51 1.02 34.24
N ARG A 576 -6.20 -0.27 34.42
CA ARG A 576 -5.41 -1.04 33.44
C ARG A 576 -6.12 -1.15 32.08
N LEU A 577 -7.41 -1.49 32.09
CA LEU A 577 -8.18 -1.67 30.86
C LEU A 577 -8.50 -0.33 30.18
N GLU A 578 -8.70 0.76 30.94
CA GLU A 578 -8.78 2.12 30.41
C GLU A 578 -7.50 2.50 29.67
N ARG A 579 -6.34 2.22 30.28
CA ARG A 579 -5.04 2.43 29.64
C ARG A 579 -4.88 1.59 28.36
N ALA A 580 -5.21 0.30 28.40
CA ALA A 580 -5.18 -0.57 27.22
C ALA A 580 -6.07 -0.04 26.10
N ARG A 581 -7.28 0.43 26.43
CA ARG A 581 -8.21 1.02 25.47
C ARG A 581 -7.69 2.33 24.87
N ALA A 582 -6.94 3.12 25.64
CA ALA A 582 -6.36 4.38 25.18
C ALA A 582 -5.17 4.17 24.22
N LEU A 583 -4.42 3.07 24.36
CA LEU A 583 -3.30 2.71 23.47
C LEU A 583 -3.79 2.24 22.09
N TYR A 584 -4.90 1.49 22.04
CA TYR A 584 -5.44 0.94 20.79
C TYR A 584 -6.15 2.04 19.97
N THR A 585 -5.38 2.76 19.15
CA THR A 585 -5.90 3.89 18.34
C THR A 585 -6.33 3.52 16.92
N GLY A 586 -5.97 2.31 16.48
CA GLY A 586 -6.20 1.76 15.14
C GLY A 586 -5.75 0.29 15.15
N ASP A 587 -6.01 -0.48 14.10
CA ASP A 587 -5.46 -1.83 14.06
C ASP A 587 -3.94 -1.83 14.00
N LEU A 588 -3.37 -2.93 14.46
CA LEU A 588 -1.93 -3.16 14.47
C LEU A 588 -1.33 -2.97 13.06
N LEU A 589 -0.34 -2.07 12.95
CA LEU A 589 0.36 -1.71 11.71
C LEU A 589 -0.61 -1.36 10.58
N GLU A 590 -1.73 -0.71 10.92
CA GLU A 590 -2.71 -0.23 9.96
C GLU A 590 -2.44 1.22 9.61
N GLY A 591 -2.25 1.51 8.34
CA GLY A 591 -2.20 2.89 7.96
C GLY A 591 -2.22 3.09 6.47
N PRO A 592 -2.55 4.32 6.06
CA PRO A 592 -2.50 4.76 4.68
C PRO A 592 -1.18 4.39 3.94
N GLU A 593 -0.06 4.67 4.61
CA GLU A 593 1.32 4.40 4.16
C GLU A 593 1.93 3.15 4.80
N ALA A 594 1.20 2.48 5.70
CA ALA A 594 1.73 1.33 6.40
C ALA A 594 2.03 0.21 5.40
N ARG A 595 3.29 -0.22 5.39
CA ARG A 595 3.72 -1.42 4.68
C ARG A 595 2.91 -2.63 5.14
N ARG A 596 2.72 -3.57 4.21
CA ARG A 596 2.10 -4.86 4.50
C ARG A 596 3.21 -5.85 4.79
N TYR A 597 3.14 -6.50 5.94
CA TYR A 597 4.14 -7.44 6.39
C TYR A 597 3.56 -8.84 6.37
N ALA A 598 4.25 -9.80 5.73
CA ALA A 598 3.77 -11.17 5.62
C ALA A 598 3.43 -11.75 7.01
N TRP A 599 4.33 -11.62 7.98
CA TRP A 599 4.12 -12.12 9.35
C TRP A 599 2.96 -11.46 10.12
N ALA A 600 2.46 -10.31 9.68
CA ALA A 600 1.30 -9.66 10.30
C ALA A 600 -0.03 -10.18 9.71
N GLU A 601 0.00 -10.62 8.45
CA GLU A 601 -1.15 -11.09 7.67
C GLU A 601 -1.23 -12.64 7.60
N ASP A 602 -0.13 -13.34 7.90
CA ASP A 602 -0.08 -14.79 8.00
C ASP A 602 -1.01 -15.28 9.12
N ARG A 603 -1.84 -16.29 8.79
CA ARG A 603 -2.73 -16.92 9.76
C ARG A 603 -1.95 -17.98 10.54
N ASP A 604 -1.98 -17.88 11.87
CA ASP A 604 -1.37 -18.87 12.75
C ASP A 604 -2.13 -20.22 12.74
N GLY A 605 -1.69 -21.18 13.54
CA GLY A 605 -2.36 -22.49 13.66
C GLY A 605 -3.82 -22.43 14.12
N SER A 606 -4.30 -21.30 14.63
CA SER A 606 -5.70 -21.05 14.98
C SER A 606 -6.51 -20.43 13.83
N GLY A 607 -5.85 -20.12 12.71
CA GLY A 607 -6.45 -19.49 11.55
C GLY A 607 -6.61 -17.98 11.70
N VAL A 608 -5.84 -17.32 12.57
CA VAL A 608 -6.00 -15.90 12.94
C VAL A 608 -4.73 -15.15 12.61
N THR A 609 -4.86 -13.97 12.01
CA THR A 609 -3.69 -13.10 11.75
C THR A 609 -3.27 -12.36 13.02
N LEU A 610 -2.05 -11.84 13.07
CA LEU A 610 -1.60 -11.07 14.23
C LEU A 610 -2.49 -9.83 14.47
N ARG A 611 -2.91 -9.17 13.39
CA ARG A 611 -3.84 -8.03 13.43
C ARG A 611 -5.19 -8.42 14.04
N GLU A 612 -5.76 -9.55 13.59
CA GLU A 612 -7.00 -10.08 14.14
C GLU A 612 -6.85 -10.48 15.62
N HIS A 613 -5.69 -11.01 16.01
CA HIS A 613 -5.40 -11.38 17.40
C HIS A 613 -5.45 -10.16 18.33
N PHE A 614 -4.72 -9.08 18.00
CA PHE A 614 -4.74 -7.85 18.78
C PHE A 614 -6.13 -7.22 18.83
N ARG A 615 -6.89 -7.26 17.73
CA ARG A 615 -8.27 -6.77 17.72
C ARG A 615 -9.17 -7.57 18.67
N ARG A 616 -9.05 -8.90 18.70
CA ARG A 616 -9.83 -9.75 19.62
C ARG A 616 -9.46 -9.48 21.08
N LEU A 617 -8.17 -9.28 21.38
CA LEU A 617 -7.74 -8.87 22.72
C LEU A 617 -8.36 -7.52 23.12
N TYR A 618 -8.38 -6.55 22.21
CA TYR A 618 -8.99 -5.25 22.44
C TYR A 618 -10.51 -5.34 22.68
N GLN A 619 -11.22 -6.13 21.89
CA GLN A 619 -12.66 -6.38 22.08
C GLN A 619 -12.92 -7.04 23.43
N SER A 620 -12.16 -8.07 23.79
CA SER A 620 -12.28 -8.77 25.07
C SER A 620 -11.98 -7.84 26.26
N ALA A 621 -10.93 -7.02 26.17
CA ALA A 621 -10.56 -6.05 27.18
C ALA A 621 -11.65 -4.98 27.36
N THR A 622 -12.20 -4.46 26.26
CA THR A 622 -13.27 -3.46 26.27
C THR A 622 -14.57 -4.03 26.83
N LEU A 623 -14.92 -5.27 26.51
CA LEU A 623 -16.08 -5.96 27.10
C LEU A 623 -15.90 -6.12 28.61
N SER A 624 -14.73 -6.60 29.04
CA SER A 624 -14.40 -6.74 30.47
C SER A 624 -14.48 -5.40 31.22
N LEU A 625 -14.02 -4.32 30.60
CA LEU A 625 -14.13 -2.97 31.15
C LEU A 625 -15.59 -2.51 31.25
N ALA A 626 -16.40 -2.75 30.22
CA ALA A 626 -17.82 -2.42 30.20
C ALA A 626 -18.60 -3.17 31.29
N ASP A 627 -18.30 -4.47 31.47
CA ASP A 627 -18.86 -5.30 32.54
C ASP A 627 -18.46 -4.77 33.92
N LEU A 628 -17.20 -4.38 34.11
CA LEU A 628 -16.73 -3.79 35.38
C LEU A 628 -17.39 -2.44 35.67
N TYR A 629 -17.55 -1.57 34.68
CA TYR A 629 -18.29 -0.32 34.87
C TYR A 629 -19.74 -0.59 35.27
N ALA A 630 -20.42 -1.50 34.57
CA ALA A 630 -21.81 -1.85 34.88
C ALA A 630 -21.95 -2.46 36.27
N ALA A 631 -21.04 -3.35 36.68
CA ALA A 631 -21.04 -3.98 38.00
C ALA A 631 -20.75 -2.99 39.15
N ASN A 632 -20.09 -1.86 38.86
CA ASN A 632 -19.81 -0.79 39.82
C ASN A 632 -20.74 0.42 39.66
N ASP A 633 -21.88 0.26 38.98
CA ASP A 633 -22.92 1.29 38.74
C ASP A 633 -22.41 2.55 37.99
N LEU A 634 -21.31 2.43 37.26
CA LEU A 634 -20.77 3.46 36.38
C LEU A 634 -21.45 3.37 35.01
N LEU A 635 -22.74 3.67 34.96
CA LEU A 635 -23.57 3.39 33.77
C LEU A 635 -23.20 4.19 32.51
N PRO A 636 -22.90 5.51 32.55
CA PRO A 636 -22.52 6.24 31.34
C PRO A 636 -21.30 5.66 30.60
N PRO A 637 -20.13 5.42 31.24
CA PRO A 637 -18.98 4.83 30.55
C PRO A 637 -19.22 3.38 30.14
N ALA A 638 -20.05 2.61 30.87
CA ALA A 638 -20.46 1.28 30.44
C ALA A 638 -21.22 1.33 29.10
N ILE A 639 -22.23 2.19 28.99
CA ILE A 639 -23.02 2.36 27.76
C ILE A 639 -22.13 2.76 26.58
N ASP A 640 -21.20 3.69 26.78
CA ASP A 640 -20.29 4.12 25.73
C ASP A 640 -19.34 2.99 25.30
N ALA A 641 -18.84 2.18 26.24
CA ALA A 641 -18.01 1.02 25.92
C ALA A 641 -18.78 -0.06 25.15
N TYR A 642 -20.01 -0.39 25.56
CA TYR A 642 -20.83 -1.34 24.81
C TYR A 642 -21.23 -0.82 23.43
N ARG A 643 -21.52 0.48 23.29
CA ARG A 643 -21.80 1.07 21.97
C ARG A 643 -20.62 0.96 21.03
N ASP A 644 -19.40 1.23 21.52
CA ASP A 644 -18.18 1.04 20.73
C ASP A 644 -18.04 -0.42 20.26
N LEU A 645 -18.25 -1.40 21.15
CA LEU A 645 -18.20 -2.82 20.80
C LEU A 645 -19.20 -3.18 19.70
N THR A 646 -20.44 -2.70 19.81
CA THR A 646 -21.49 -2.94 18.80
C THR A 646 -21.24 -2.23 17.47
N GLU A 647 -20.43 -1.17 17.43
CA GLU A 647 -19.97 -0.57 16.18
C GLU A 647 -18.86 -1.40 15.52
N MET A 648 -17.97 -1.99 16.32
CA MET A 648 -16.82 -2.78 15.83
C MET A 648 -17.22 -4.17 15.34
N ASP A 649 -18.09 -4.85 16.09
CA ASP A 649 -18.64 -6.15 15.72
C ASP A 649 -20.15 -6.16 15.96
N PRO A 650 -20.95 -5.71 14.98
CA PRO A 650 -22.40 -5.74 15.08
C PRO A 650 -22.98 -7.14 15.30
N GLY A 651 -22.25 -8.20 14.94
CA GLY A 651 -22.69 -9.59 15.05
C GLY A 651 -22.51 -10.18 16.45
N ASP A 652 -21.73 -9.56 17.35
CA ASP A 652 -21.63 -9.99 18.74
C ASP A 652 -22.81 -9.44 19.57
N GLU A 653 -23.86 -10.24 19.67
CA GLU A 653 -25.10 -9.90 20.37
C GLU A 653 -24.96 -9.73 21.90
N ARG A 654 -23.82 -10.11 22.49
CA ARG A 654 -23.59 -9.95 23.93
C ARG A 654 -23.58 -8.48 24.35
N ALA A 655 -22.93 -7.62 23.57
CA ALA A 655 -22.87 -6.19 23.85
C ALA A 655 -24.23 -5.50 23.67
N TRP A 656 -25.02 -5.94 22.68
CA TRP A 656 -26.39 -5.48 22.46
C TRP A 656 -27.30 -5.84 23.64
N LEU A 657 -27.24 -7.10 24.09
CA LEU A 657 -28.00 -7.57 25.25
C LEU A 657 -27.66 -6.81 26.54
N ALA A 658 -26.38 -6.49 26.75
CA ALA A 658 -25.95 -5.68 27.89
C ALA A 658 -26.55 -4.26 27.84
N LEU A 659 -26.54 -3.60 26.67
CA LEU A 659 -27.21 -2.30 26.48
C LEU A 659 -28.71 -2.38 26.78
N PHE A 660 -29.38 -3.45 26.34
CA PHE A 660 -30.80 -3.64 26.61
C PHE A 660 -31.09 -3.75 28.10
N ARG A 661 -30.30 -4.57 28.82
CA ARG A 661 -30.42 -4.75 30.27
C ARG A 661 -30.18 -3.44 31.02
N ILE A 662 -29.18 -2.65 30.64
CA ILE A 662 -28.89 -1.35 31.26
C ILE A 662 -30.07 -0.38 31.06
N HIS A 663 -30.61 -0.26 29.84
CA HIS A 663 -31.73 0.65 29.57
C HIS A 663 -33.03 0.19 30.24
N ALA A 664 -33.30 -1.11 30.27
CA ALA A 664 -34.43 -1.67 31.00
C ALA A 664 -34.33 -1.44 32.51
N GLY A 665 -33.16 -1.68 33.11
CA GLY A 665 -32.91 -1.41 34.53
C GLY A 665 -33.08 0.07 34.92
N ARG A 666 -32.86 0.98 33.97
CA ARG A 666 -33.09 2.43 34.14
C ARG A 666 -34.52 2.89 33.89
N GLY A 667 -35.42 1.99 33.43
CA GLY A 667 -36.77 2.37 33.02
C GLY A 667 -36.84 3.13 31.68
N ASP A 668 -35.75 3.20 30.91
CA ASP A 668 -35.67 4.00 29.69
C ASP A 668 -36.11 3.20 28.46
N ARG A 669 -37.43 3.09 28.32
CA ARG A 669 -38.07 2.40 27.19
C ARG A 669 -37.68 2.99 25.84
N VAL A 670 -37.49 4.31 25.76
CA VAL A 670 -37.18 4.99 24.49
C VAL A 670 -35.77 4.60 24.04
N ALA A 671 -34.80 4.60 24.95
CA ALA A 671 -33.44 4.19 24.64
C ALA A 671 -33.35 2.70 24.29
N LEU A 672 -34.08 1.82 25.00
CA LEU A 672 -34.14 0.38 24.70
C LEU A 672 -34.60 0.12 23.25
N VAL A 673 -35.72 0.72 22.85
CA VAL A 673 -36.26 0.58 21.47
C VAL A 673 -35.31 1.19 20.44
N ARG A 674 -34.60 2.27 20.78
CA ARG A 674 -33.62 2.90 19.89
C ARG A 674 -32.43 1.98 19.62
N GLU A 675 -31.89 1.33 20.65
CA GLU A 675 -30.77 0.39 20.47
C GLU A 675 -31.18 -0.85 19.67
N GLU A 676 -32.40 -1.36 19.83
CA GLU A 676 -32.88 -2.50 19.02
C GLU A 676 -32.98 -2.15 17.53
N ARG A 677 -33.52 -0.96 17.21
CA ARG A 677 -33.55 -0.47 15.82
C ARG A 677 -32.14 -0.29 15.26
N ARG A 678 -31.20 0.20 16.07
CA ARG A 678 -29.80 0.36 15.69
C ARG A 678 -29.15 -1.00 15.40
N MET A 679 -29.38 -2.00 16.25
CA MET A 679 -28.92 -3.38 16.04
C MET A 679 -29.39 -3.94 14.69
N ARG A 680 -30.70 -3.90 14.42
CA ARG A 680 -31.25 -4.38 13.14
C ARG A 680 -30.68 -3.63 11.94
N SER A 681 -30.52 -2.32 12.04
CA SER A 681 -29.92 -1.52 10.97
C SER A 681 -28.48 -1.94 10.68
N LYS A 682 -27.69 -2.21 11.73
CA LYS A 682 -26.29 -2.61 11.61
C LYS A 682 -26.13 -4.04 11.11
N LEU A 683 -26.95 -4.98 11.57
CA LEU A 683 -26.96 -6.37 11.05
C LEU A 683 -27.32 -6.41 9.56
N ARG A 684 -28.32 -5.64 9.12
CA ARG A 684 -28.66 -5.50 7.69
C ARG A 684 -27.52 -4.90 6.87
N GLN A 685 -26.84 -3.88 7.40
CA GLN A 685 -25.68 -3.28 6.75
C GLN A 685 -24.52 -4.28 6.64
N LEU A 686 -24.26 -5.06 7.70
CA LEU A 686 -23.24 -6.10 7.70
C LEU A 686 -23.56 -7.18 6.65
N ALA A 687 -24.83 -7.59 6.55
CA ALA A 687 -25.29 -8.54 5.55
C ALA A 687 -25.14 -8.01 4.11
N SER A 688 -25.36 -6.71 3.87
CA SER A 688 -25.15 -6.11 2.54
C SER A 688 -23.67 -5.96 2.19
N ASP A 689 -22.79 -5.72 3.17
CA ASP A 689 -21.36 -5.54 2.94
C ASP A 689 -20.64 -6.89 2.64
N THR A 690 -21.27 -8.03 2.94
CA THR A 690 -20.67 -9.39 2.81
C THR A 690 -21.08 -10.12 1.52
N GLU A 691 -21.18 -9.43 0.38
CA GLU A 691 -21.62 -10.01 -0.91
C GLU A 691 -20.96 -11.38 -1.22
N GLY A 692 -21.75 -12.47 -1.27
CA GLY A 692 -21.31 -13.75 -1.85
C GLY A 692 -21.74 -15.03 -1.13
N LYS A 693 -22.04 -14.98 0.17
CA LYS A 693 -22.70 -16.07 0.90
C LYS A 693 -23.63 -15.46 1.94
N VAL A 694 -24.88 -15.23 1.58
CA VAL A 694 -25.93 -14.98 2.56
C VAL A 694 -26.02 -16.24 3.43
N VAL A 695 -25.31 -16.26 4.54
CA VAL A 695 -25.63 -17.20 5.62
C VAL A 695 -27.01 -16.75 6.10
N ALA A 696 -28.03 -17.55 5.80
CA ALA A 696 -29.41 -17.25 6.18
C ALA A 696 -29.46 -16.91 7.68
N GLY A 697 -29.96 -15.71 8.02
CA GLY A 697 -30.11 -15.24 9.40
C GLY A 697 -29.03 -14.28 9.93
N MET A 698 -28.12 -13.76 9.11
CA MET A 698 -27.17 -12.70 9.53
C MET A 698 -27.76 -11.27 9.53
N ASP A 699 -28.91 -11.05 8.89
CA ASP A 699 -29.60 -9.76 8.78
C ASP A 699 -30.62 -9.50 9.90
N GLU A 700 -30.88 -10.52 10.72
CA GLU A 700 -31.79 -10.50 11.86
C GLU A 700 -31.08 -10.91 13.15
N PRO A 701 -31.52 -10.39 14.31
CA PRO A 701 -30.99 -10.84 15.59
C PRO A 701 -31.31 -12.31 15.83
N THR A 702 -30.48 -12.99 16.62
CA THR A 702 -30.77 -14.36 17.04
C THR A 702 -32.09 -14.42 17.79
N ARG A 703 -32.73 -15.59 17.73
CA ARG A 703 -33.99 -15.85 18.42
C ARG A 703 -33.89 -15.58 19.92
N GLU A 704 -32.74 -15.87 20.53
CA GLU A 704 -32.50 -15.63 21.96
C GLU A 704 -32.52 -14.14 22.28
N THR A 705 -31.78 -13.33 21.51
CA THR A 705 -31.73 -11.87 21.70
C THR A 705 -33.07 -11.20 21.44
N ALA A 706 -33.82 -11.66 20.43
CA ALA A 706 -35.17 -11.16 20.17
C ALA A 706 -36.13 -11.44 21.33
N LEU A 707 -36.10 -12.66 21.89
CA LEU A 707 -36.93 -13.04 23.04
C LEU A 707 -36.56 -12.27 24.31
N GLU A 708 -35.27 -12.05 24.56
CA GLU A 708 -34.80 -11.27 25.71
C GLU A 708 -35.26 -9.81 25.60
N PHE A 709 -35.16 -9.20 24.42
CA PHE A 709 -35.68 -7.85 24.17
C PHE A 709 -37.19 -7.77 24.44
N GLU A 710 -37.98 -8.72 23.94
CA GLU A 710 -39.42 -8.76 24.21
C GLU A 710 -39.74 -8.92 25.69
N ARG A 711 -38.96 -9.73 26.42
CA ARG A 711 -39.13 -9.90 27.88
C ARG A 711 -38.89 -8.58 28.60
N LEU A 712 -37.77 -7.91 28.33
CA LEU A 712 -37.41 -6.62 28.94
C LEU A 712 -38.43 -5.53 28.60
N LEU A 713 -38.96 -5.51 27.37
CA LEU A 713 -39.99 -4.55 26.97
C LEU A 713 -41.31 -4.79 27.72
N LYS A 714 -41.73 -6.05 27.91
CA LYS A 714 -42.92 -6.41 28.68
C LYS A 714 -42.77 -6.07 30.17
N GLU A 715 -41.59 -6.26 30.75
CA GLU A 715 -41.30 -5.87 32.13
C GLU A 715 -41.49 -4.36 32.33
N LEU A 716 -40.99 -3.53 31.41
CA LEU A 716 -41.18 -2.08 31.43
C LEU A 716 -42.66 -1.68 31.26
N ASP A 717 -43.36 -2.29 30.30
CA ASP A 717 -44.77 -2.02 30.03
C ASP A 717 -45.68 -2.48 31.21
N GLY A 718 -45.28 -3.54 31.93
CA GLY A 718 -45.93 -4.02 33.16
C GLY A 718 -45.68 -3.13 34.37
N SER A 719 -44.45 -2.64 34.54
CA SER A 719 -44.08 -1.71 35.61
C SER A 719 -44.72 -0.33 35.45
N ALA A 720 -44.96 0.12 34.21
CA ALA A 720 -45.73 1.34 33.92
C ALA A 720 -47.24 1.21 34.21
N ARG A 721 -47.76 -0.01 34.34
CA ARG A 721 -49.19 -0.30 34.60
C ARG A 721 -49.52 -0.52 36.09
N GLN A 722 -48.53 -0.55 36.99
CA GLN A 722 -48.76 -0.50 38.43
C GLN A 722 -48.72 0.96 38.91
N PRO A 723 -49.88 1.64 39.10
CA PRO A 723 -49.88 2.89 39.83
C PRO A 723 -49.43 2.61 41.27
N ALA A 724 -48.64 3.52 41.83
CA ALA A 724 -48.21 3.48 43.23
C ALA A 724 -49.40 3.15 44.14
N ALA A 725 -49.38 1.96 44.75
CA ALA A 725 -50.28 1.61 45.82
C ALA A 725 -49.66 2.13 47.13
N VAL A 726 -50.11 3.34 47.50
CA VAL A 726 -50.07 4.02 48.81
C VAL A 726 -48.70 4.39 49.39
#